data_AF-A0AAV9BK45-F1
#
_entry.id   AF-A0AAV9BK45-F1
#
_cell.length_a   1.000
_cell.length_b   1.000
_cell.length_c   1.000
_cell.angle_alpha   90.00
_cell.angle_beta   90.00
_cell.angle_gamma   90.00
#
_symmetry.space_group_name_H-M   'P 1'
#
loop_
_entity.id
_entity.type
_entity.pdbx_description
1 polymer ?
#
loop_
_entity_poly.entity_id
_entity_poly.type
_entity_poly.pdbx_seq_one_letter_code
_entity_poly.pdbx_strand_id
1 'polypeptide(L)'
;MGTRRRQLKAMLRKNWLLKIRHPFITSAEILLPTVVMLLLIVVRTRVDTQLHPVQAYIREEMFVEVGKSVISPDFDSVLRSLSSKGEHLAFAPDTDETRSMIGILSLKFPLLKVVGRIYQDELELETYLRSESYGIIDQAMNLSNPKIKGAIIFHAQGPQFFDYSIRLNHSWAFSGFPDIKTIMDVNGPYLNDLELGVSNVPTLQYGFSGFLTVYLLGFLYPISRLISYSVSEKEQKIKEGLYMMGLKDEIFYLSWFITYCVQFAVSSAIITVCTMSSLFIYSDKSVVFMYFFVFGLSAVMLSFLISTFFSRAKTAVAVGTLSFLGAFFPYYTVNDPSVPMILKVLASLLSPTAFALGTVNFADYERAHVGVRWTNIWQDSSGVNFLACLGMMMLDTVLYCILGLYLDKVMPKENGVSYPWYFLFVKSFWRKKSSPSHGSHLEVKFNGITSKTPNGCIGSNVPTVEAVNLDMKQQEVDSRCIQIRNLHKVYTTKRGKCCAVNSLQLTLYENQILALLGHNGAGKSTTISMLVGLLPPTSGDAMVFGKNIRTDMDEIRKGLGVCAQNDILFPELTVREHLEIFAILKGVEEDLLERKVNEMVDEVGLADKVNTIVNSLSGGMKRKLSLGIALIGDSKVIILDEPTSGMDPYSMRSTWQLIKKIKKGRIILLTTHSMDEADVLGDRIAIMANGSLRCCGSSLFLKHRYGVGYTLTLVKTTPRNTIAADIVHRHIPSATCLSDSGTEICFRLPLASSSSFENMFREIESCIKEKSTSVEMNSTIDEQRHGIESYGISVTTLEEVFLRVAGHGLEEDEEEGYSKAPLETAHDVPTVKMLTTKPFFLGYLEFFSVICSTVWSTCTSILTWALSLIPLLVVNFFCCGIVTRTTFWRHSKALIRKRAVSARRDRRTIVFQLLIPGVFLFLGLLLLKLRPHPDQNSVTLTTSHFNPLLVGGGGGGPIPFNLSIPIARKVASYVKGGWIQELQPRTYKFPNSEKVLAEAVKAAGPSLGPTLVTMSEFLITSLNESYQSRYGAVVMDDQYDDGSVGFTVLHNCSCQHAAPTYISLMNSAILRLATRDANMTIQTHNHPLPMTSSQRSQRHDLDAFSAAIIVNIAFAFIPASFVVAIVKEREVKAKHQQLISGVSILSYWISTFVWDFISFLIPTSVAIVLFLFFGMFFFLCVVI
;
A
#
# COMPACT_ATOMS: atom_id res chain seq x y z
N MET A 1 -29.98 23.10 1.40
CA MET A 1 -29.69 21.77 2.00
C MET A 1 -30.30 20.60 1.23
N GLY A 2 -31.49 20.72 0.63
CA GLY A 2 -32.16 19.61 -0.08
C GLY A 2 -31.34 18.90 -1.17
N THR A 3 -30.62 19.63 -2.01
CA THR A 3 -29.85 19.06 -3.14
C THR A 3 -28.68 18.18 -2.68
N ARG A 4 -27.91 18.62 -1.67
CA ARG A 4 -26.80 17.82 -1.11
C ARG A 4 -27.32 16.51 -0.48
N ARG A 5 -28.47 16.55 0.19
CA ARG A 5 -29.10 15.36 0.80
C ARG A 5 -29.57 14.37 -0.25
N ARG A 6 -30.19 14.83 -1.34
CA ARG A 6 -30.60 13.98 -2.49
C ARG A 6 -29.39 13.31 -3.15
N GLN A 7 -28.33 14.07 -3.42
CA GLN A 7 -27.08 13.54 -3.99
C GLN A 7 -26.43 12.50 -3.08
N LEU A 8 -26.38 12.75 -1.76
CA LEU A 8 -25.86 11.77 -0.80
C LEU A 8 -26.72 10.50 -0.75
N LYS A 9 -28.05 10.63 -0.75
CA LYS A 9 -28.99 9.49 -0.79
C LYS A 9 -28.76 8.62 -2.03
N ALA A 10 -28.59 9.23 -3.21
CA ALA A 10 -28.31 8.51 -4.45
C ALA A 10 -26.97 7.74 -4.38
N MET A 11 -25.91 8.38 -3.88
CA MET A 11 -24.59 7.74 -3.74
C MET A 11 -24.59 6.63 -2.69
N LEU A 12 -25.31 6.79 -1.58
CA LEU A 12 -25.48 5.73 -0.59
C LEU A 12 -26.26 4.55 -1.17
N ARG A 13 -27.33 4.80 -1.94
CA ARG A 13 -28.08 3.76 -2.65
C ARG A 13 -27.18 3.01 -3.64
N LYS A 14 -26.35 3.72 -4.40
CA LYS A 14 -25.33 3.13 -5.29
C LYS A 14 -24.38 2.20 -4.51
N ASN A 15 -23.78 2.69 -3.43
CA ASN A 15 -22.85 1.90 -2.61
C ASN A 15 -23.53 0.65 -2.02
N TRP A 16 -24.77 0.79 -1.57
CA TRP A 16 -25.57 -0.32 -1.04
C TRP A 16 -25.87 -1.39 -2.09
N LEU A 17 -26.25 -1.00 -3.31
CA LEU A 17 -26.48 -1.93 -4.42
C LEU A 17 -25.21 -2.70 -4.80
N LEU A 18 -24.06 -2.02 -4.85
CA LEU A 18 -22.76 -2.65 -5.12
C LEU A 18 -22.42 -3.72 -4.08
N LYS A 19 -22.77 -3.47 -2.80
CA LYS A 19 -22.57 -4.39 -1.69
C LYS A 19 -23.50 -5.60 -1.77
N ILE A 20 -24.80 -5.40 -2.05
CA ILE A 20 -25.78 -6.49 -2.16
C ILE A 20 -25.46 -7.47 -3.29
N ARG A 21 -24.97 -7.00 -4.44
CA ARG A 21 -24.67 -7.86 -5.60
C ARG A 21 -23.50 -8.81 -5.39
N HIS A 22 -22.67 -8.56 -4.38
CA HIS A 22 -21.55 -9.42 -4.02
C HIS A 22 -21.66 -9.89 -2.56
N PRO A 23 -22.70 -10.67 -2.21
CA PRO A 23 -23.03 -11.00 -0.83
C PRO A 23 -21.89 -11.74 -0.12
N PHE A 24 -21.20 -12.64 -0.84
CA PHE A 24 -20.03 -13.38 -0.34
C PHE A 24 -18.83 -12.48 -0.04
N ILE A 25 -18.62 -11.45 -0.85
CA ILE A 25 -17.51 -10.50 -0.63
C ILE A 25 -17.84 -9.64 0.58
N THR A 26 -19.06 -9.12 0.67
CA THR A 26 -19.50 -8.33 1.82
C THR A 26 -19.55 -9.11 3.11
N SER A 27 -19.99 -10.37 3.07
CA SER A 27 -19.95 -11.23 4.24
C SER A 27 -18.51 -11.52 4.65
N ALA A 28 -17.61 -11.78 3.70
CA ALA A 28 -16.18 -11.94 3.99
C ALA A 28 -15.57 -10.68 4.61
N GLU A 29 -15.91 -9.48 4.14
CA GLU A 29 -15.40 -8.24 4.72
C GLU A 29 -15.89 -8.00 6.18
N ILE A 30 -17.07 -8.48 6.55
CA ILE A 30 -17.60 -8.34 7.92
C ILE A 30 -17.12 -9.49 8.82
N LEU A 31 -17.14 -10.72 8.30
CA LEU A 31 -16.89 -11.93 9.07
C LEU A 31 -15.40 -12.26 9.19
N LEU A 32 -14.54 -11.93 8.21
CA LEU A 32 -13.13 -12.32 8.30
C LEU A 32 -12.42 -11.79 9.56
N PRO A 33 -12.57 -10.51 9.97
CA PRO A 33 -12.04 -10.05 11.25
C PRO A 33 -12.57 -10.85 12.44
N THR A 34 -13.85 -11.24 12.41
CA THR A 34 -14.48 -12.01 13.49
C THR A 34 -14.02 -13.47 13.53
N VAL A 35 -13.82 -14.10 12.36
CA VAL A 35 -13.33 -15.48 12.25
C VAL A 35 -11.88 -15.56 12.73
N VAL A 36 -11.05 -14.58 12.34
CA VAL A 36 -9.67 -14.47 12.85
C VAL A 36 -9.69 -14.32 14.38
N MET A 37 -10.59 -13.51 14.93
CA MET A 37 -10.75 -13.39 16.38
C MET A 37 -11.24 -14.66 17.06
N LEU A 38 -12.18 -15.40 16.47
CA LEU A 38 -12.64 -16.69 17.01
C LEU A 38 -11.53 -17.74 16.97
N LEU A 39 -10.75 -17.80 15.89
CA LEU A 39 -9.60 -18.69 15.79
C LEU A 39 -8.56 -18.37 16.87
N LEU A 40 -8.31 -17.08 17.09
CA LEU A 40 -7.45 -16.60 18.17
C LEU A 40 -7.98 -16.96 19.56
N ILE A 41 -9.30 -16.87 19.79
CA ILE A 41 -9.95 -17.34 21.03
C ILE A 41 -9.72 -18.84 21.21
N VAL A 42 -9.91 -19.65 20.17
CA VAL A 42 -9.73 -21.11 20.21
C VAL A 42 -8.27 -21.48 20.51
N VAL A 43 -7.31 -20.78 19.89
CA VAL A 43 -5.89 -20.99 20.20
C VAL A 43 -5.61 -20.61 21.65
N ARG A 44 -6.15 -19.48 22.14
CA ARG A 44 -5.96 -19.06 23.54
C ARG A 44 -6.58 -20.03 24.53
N THR A 45 -7.82 -20.48 24.34
CA THR A 45 -8.47 -21.41 25.29
C THR A 45 -7.79 -22.78 25.36
N ARG A 46 -7.01 -23.14 24.33
CA ARG A 46 -6.14 -24.32 24.35
C ARG A 46 -4.81 -24.08 25.08
N VAL A 47 -4.35 -22.83 25.16
CA VAL A 47 -3.05 -22.44 25.74
C VAL A 47 -3.19 -21.90 27.16
N ASP A 48 -4.33 -21.33 27.56
CA ASP A 48 -4.59 -20.92 28.94
C ASP A 48 -4.44 -22.13 29.85
N THR A 49 -3.32 -22.16 30.57
CA THR A 49 -3.09 -23.06 31.69
C THR A 49 -4.29 -22.96 32.61
N GLN A 50 -4.97 -24.08 32.85
CA GLN A 50 -5.94 -24.14 33.93
C GLN A 50 -5.21 -23.69 35.20
N LEU A 51 -5.63 -22.54 35.75
CA LEU A 51 -5.21 -22.12 37.07
C LEU A 51 -5.71 -23.21 38.01
N HIS A 52 -4.82 -24.11 38.39
CA HIS A 52 -5.12 -25.11 39.39
C HIS A 52 -5.61 -24.37 40.63
N PRO A 53 -6.75 -24.78 41.23
CA PRO A 53 -7.20 -24.17 42.47
C PRO A 53 -6.07 -24.23 43.49
N VAL A 54 -5.94 -23.21 44.35
CA VAL A 54 -4.91 -23.17 45.39
C VAL A 54 -5.03 -24.43 46.24
N GLN A 55 -4.11 -25.36 46.02
CA GLN A 55 -4.05 -26.64 46.71
C GLN A 55 -2.88 -26.59 47.69
N ALA A 56 -3.13 -26.97 48.95
CA ALA A 56 -2.06 -27.18 49.91
C ALA A 56 -1.26 -28.40 49.47
N TYR A 57 -0.06 -28.17 48.97
CA TYR A 57 0.87 -29.25 48.68
C TYR A 57 2.13 -29.03 49.50
N ILE A 58 2.13 -29.54 50.73
CA ILE A 58 3.39 -29.90 51.39
C ILE A 58 3.44 -31.41 51.31
N ARG A 59 3.95 -31.91 50.18
CA ARG A 59 4.16 -33.35 49.94
C ARG A 59 5.54 -33.74 50.44
N GLU A 60 5.68 -34.98 50.89
CA GLU A 60 6.94 -35.57 51.37
C GLU A 60 8.10 -35.43 50.35
N GLU A 61 7.80 -35.45 49.05
CA GLU A 61 8.80 -35.32 47.97
C GLU A 61 9.13 -33.87 47.56
N MET A 62 8.34 -32.88 48.01
CA MET A 62 8.56 -31.46 47.68
C MET A 62 9.35 -30.71 48.75
N PHE A 63 9.48 -31.28 49.95
CA PHE A 63 10.35 -30.75 50.98
C PHE A 63 11.77 -31.26 50.73
N VAL A 64 12.64 -30.36 50.27
CA VAL A 64 14.02 -30.67 49.90
C VAL A 64 14.94 -30.19 51.01
N GLU A 65 15.31 -31.11 51.89
CA GLU A 65 16.40 -30.86 52.83
C GLU A 65 17.74 -30.98 52.12
N VAL A 66 18.49 -29.88 52.08
CA VAL A 66 19.83 -29.83 51.48
C VAL A 66 20.74 -30.84 52.20
N GLY A 67 21.14 -31.88 51.48
CA GLY A 67 22.02 -32.96 51.94
C GLY A 67 21.33 -34.18 52.56
N LYS A 68 20.12 -34.04 53.09
CA LYS A 68 19.40 -35.13 53.77
C LYS A 68 18.36 -35.83 52.90
N SER A 69 17.99 -35.25 51.75
CA SER A 69 16.99 -35.82 50.84
C SER A 69 17.61 -36.68 49.72
N VAL A 70 16.86 -37.65 49.19
CA VAL A 70 17.25 -38.48 48.02
C VAL A 70 17.44 -37.62 46.76
N ILE A 71 16.79 -36.46 46.72
CA ILE A 71 16.71 -35.55 45.59
C ILE A 71 17.88 -34.56 45.57
N SER A 72 18.28 -34.02 46.73
CA SER A 72 19.44 -33.15 46.86
C SER A 72 20.57 -33.93 47.58
N PRO A 73 21.41 -34.65 46.84
CA PRO A 73 22.51 -35.41 47.41
C PRO A 73 23.40 -34.54 48.30
N ASP A 74 23.89 -35.12 49.40
CA ASP A 74 24.94 -34.54 50.23
C ASP A 74 26.11 -34.06 49.37
N PHE A 75 26.72 -32.93 49.74
CA PHE A 75 27.84 -32.36 48.99
C PHE A 75 28.98 -33.37 48.79
N ASP A 76 29.23 -34.24 49.77
CA ASP A 76 30.22 -35.33 49.64
C ASP A 76 29.82 -36.38 48.58
N SER A 77 28.52 -36.71 48.48
CA SER A 77 28.02 -37.61 47.44
C SER A 77 28.04 -36.97 46.04
N VAL A 78 27.87 -35.65 45.94
CA VAL A 78 28.09 -34.89 44.69
C VAL A 78 29.56 -34.95 44.28
N LEU A 79 30.50 -34.76 45.22
CA LEU A 79 31.93 -34.88 44.96
C LEU A 79 32.32 -36.29 44.51
N ARG A 80 31.73 -37.35 45.10
CA ARG A 80 31.90 -38.73 44.64
C ARG A 80 31.39 -38.93 43.21
N SER A 81 30.23 -38.37 42.85
CA SER A 81 29.71 -38.45 41.48
C SER A 81 30.56 -37.68 40.48
N LEU A 82 31.13 -36.55 40.87
CA LEU A 82 32.06 -35.79 40.02
C LEU A 82 33.33 -36.61 39.76
N SER A 83 33.88 -37.19 40.83
CA SER A 83 35.07 -38.05 40.75
C SER A 83 34.83 -39.31 39.90
N SER A 84 33.66 -39.95 39.96
CA SER A 84 33.37 -41.16 39.17
C SER A 84 33.14 -40.87 37.69
N LYS A 85 32.66 -39.68 37.35
CA LYS A 85 32.41 -39.23 35.97
C LYS A 85 33.60 -38.51 35.33
N GLY A 86 34.71 -38.31 36.06
CA GLY A 86 35.86 -37.54 35.60
C GLY A 86 35.53 -36.05 35.37
N GLU A 87 34.57 -35.53 36.12
CA GLU A 87 34.10 -34.14 36.05
C GLU A 87 34.72 -33.33 37.20
N HIS A 88 34.94 -32.03 36.97
CA HIS A 88 35.69 -31.17 37.89
C HIS A 88 34.93 -29.91 38.30
N LEU A 89 35.29 -29.36 39.47
CA LEU A 89 34.84 -28.06 39.95
C LEU A 89 36.00 -27.07 39.86
N ALA A 90 35.81 -25.96 39.16
CA ALA A 90 36.86 -24.97 38.93
C ALA A 90 36.88 -23.90 40.04
N PHE A 91 38.07 -23.41 40.38
CA PHE A 91 38.29 -22.28 41.28
C PHE A 91 39.23 -21.28 40.61
N ALA A 92 38.95 -19.99 40.73
CA ALA A 92 39.87 -18.92 40.29
C ALA A 92 39.66 -17.65 41.15
N PRO A 93 40.65 -16.77 41.30
CA PRO A 93 42.04 -16.90 40.85
C PRO A 93 42.90 -17.79 41.77
N ASP A 94 44.08 -18.19 41.31
CA ASP A 94 45.04 -19.01 42.06
C ASP A 94 45.79 -18.18 43.12
N THR A 95 45.10 -17.87 44.22
CA THR A 95 45.63 -17.12 45.37
C THR A 95 45.85 -18.01 46.59
N ASP A 96 46.74 -17.58 47.49
CA ASP A 96 47.01 -18.30 48.74
C ASP A 96 45.76 -18.40 49.63
N GLU A 97 44.89 -17.37 49.59
CA GLU A 97 43.59 -17.37 50.26
C GLU A 97 42.65 -18.43 49.66
N THR A 98 42.59 -18.56 48.34
CA THR A 98 41.76 -19.56 47.65
C THR A 98 42.24 -20.98 47.95
N ARG A 99 43.56 -21.22 47.93
CA ARG A 99 44.15 -22.51 48.32
C ARG A 99 43.92 -22.82 49.80
N SER A 100 44.04 -21.83 50.68
CA SER A 100 43.77 -21.96 52.12
C SER A 100 42.30 -22.33 52.37
N MET A 101 41.36 -21.64 51.70
CA MET A 101 39.94 -21.92 51.81
C MET A 101 39.59 -23.31 51.27
N ILE A 102 40.14 -23.73 50.13
CA ILE A 102 39.99 -25.11 49.64
C ILE A 102 40.57 -26.09 50.67
N GLY A 103 41.72 -25.77 51.27
CA GLY A 103 42.34 -26.55 52.35
C GLY A 103 41.43 -26.74 53.56
N ILE A 104 40.79 -25.67 54.03
CA ILE A 104 39.83 -25.68 55.14
C ILE A 104 38.58 -26.48 54.76
N LEU A 105 38.00 -26.24 53.58
CA LEU A 105 36.85 -27.01 53.09
C LEU A 105 37.17 -28.49 52.94
N SER A 106 38.40 -28.82 52.57
CA SER A 106 38.87 -30.21 52.42
C SER A 106 39.01 -30.95 53.75
N LEU A 107 39.07 -30.26 54.89
CA LEU A 107 39.01 -30.90 56.21
C LEU A 107 37.63 -31.53 56.44
N LYS A 108 36.57 -30.90 55.92
CA LYS A 108 35.20 -31.41 55.98
C LYS A 108 34.85 -32.30 54.78
N PHE A 109 35.39 -32.01 53.60
CA PHE A 109 35.11 -32.70 52.34
C PHE A 109 36.40 -33.11 51.62
N PRO A 110 37.01 -34.26 51.97
CA PRO A 110 38.34 -34.66 51.49
C PRO A 110 38.44 -34.79 49.96
N LEU A 111 37.35 -35.23 49.31
CA LEU A 111 37.26 -35.42 47.85
C LEU A 111 37.35 -34.11 47.06
N LEU A 112 37.17 -32.96 47.72
CA LEU A 112 37.28 -31.65 47.08
C LEU A 112 38.68 -31.39 46.52
N LYS A 113 39.75 -31.93 47.13
CA LYS A 113 41.13 -31.81 46.61
C LYS A 113 41.35 -32.57 45.30
N VAL A 114 40.58 -33.63 45.06
CA VAL A 114 40.71 -34.49 43.87
C VAL A 114 39.90 -33.92 42.71
N VAL A 115 38.71 -33.41 43.02
CA VAL A 115 37.74 -32.90 42.03
C VAL A 115 38.00 -31.42 41.69
N GLY A 116 38.54 -30.65 42.64
CA GLY A 116 38.83 -29.22 42.47
C GLY A 116 40.00 -28.97 41.55
N ARG A 117 39.83 -28.08 40.56
CA ARG A 117 40.91 -27.54 39.71
C ARG A 117 41.01 -26.04 39.89
N ILE A 118 42.23 -25.54 40.09
CA ILE A 118 42.49 -24.11 40.27
C ILE A 118 43.07 -23.55 38.97
N TYR A 119 42.54 -22.41 38.53
CA TYR A 119 42.99 -21.66 37.36
C TYR A 119 43.64 -20.35 37.82
N GLN A 120 44.63 -19.85 37.07
CA GLN A 120 45.39 -18.65 37.42
C GLN A 120 44.48 -17.44 37.54
N ASP A 121 43.62 -17.24 36.54
CA ASP A 121 42.65 -16.16 36.49
C ASP A 121 41.34 -16.59 35.80
N GLU A 122 40.36 -15.69 35.82
CA GLU A 122 39.08 -15.89 35.15
C GLU A 122 39.23 -16.06 33.63
N LEU A 123 40.21 -15.37 33.03
CA LEU A 123 40.46 -15.37 31.59
C LEU A 123 40.96 -16.74 31.10
N GLU A 124 41.83 -17.40 31.86
CA GLU A 124 42.32 -18.74 31.56
C GLU A 124 41.19 -19.76 31.56
N LEU A 125 40.31 -19.72 32.58
CA LEU A 125 39.14 -20.58 32.66
C LEU A 125 38.19 -20.36 31.46
N GLU A 126 37.92 -19.11 31.10
CA GLU A 126 37.08 -18.80 29.94
C GLU A 126 37.69 -19.24 28.61
N THR A 127 39.01 -19.08 28.46
CA THR A 127 39.75 -19.52 27.26
C THR A 127 39.68 -21.03 27.12
N TYR A 128 39.82 -21.76 28.22
CA TYR A 128 39.68 -23.22 28.25
C TYR A 128 38.25 -23.68 27.89
N LEU A 129 37.21 -23.07 28.47
CA LEU A 129 35.82 -23.46 28.19
C LEU A 129 35.39 -23.19 26.73
N ARG A 130 36.03 -22.21 26.08
CA ARG A 130 35.78 -21.85 24.67
C ARG A 130 36.63 -22.64 23.67
N SER A 131 37.62 -23.41 24.13
CA SER A 131 38.48 -24.19 23.25
C SER A 131 37.73 -25.39 22.66
N GLU A 132 38.19 -25.86 21.51
CA GLU A 132 37.69 -27.11 20.92
C GLU A 132 38.11 -28.34 21.75
N SER A 133 39.13 -28.21 22.59
CA SER A 133 39.61 -29.29 23.46
C SER A 133 38.71 -29.57 24.66
N TYR A 134 37.80 -28.65 25.03
CA TYR A 134 36.89 -28.81 26.16
C TYR A 134 35.93 -29.99 25.99
N GLY A 135 36.01 -30.97 26.90
CA GLY A 135 35.09 -32.11 26.94
C GLY A 135 35.35 -33.20 25.87
N ILE A 136 36.46 -33.13 25.12
CA ILE A 136 36.91 -34.22 24.27
C ILE A 136 37.51 -35.33 25.15
N ILE A 137 36.90 -36.51 25.13
CA ILE A 137 37.39 -37.71 25.81
C ILE A 137 38.40 -38.38 24.88
N ASP A 138 39.69 -38.17 25.11
CA ASP A 138 40.73 -38.98 24.46
C ASP A 138 40.90 -40.29 25.24
N GLN A 139 40.51 -41.42 24.66
CA GLN A 139 40.59 -42.73 25.32
C GLN A 139 42.03 -43.24 25.44
N ALA A 140 43.01 -42.64 24.74
CA ALA A 140 44.40 -43.12 24.70
C ALA A 140 45.37 -42.33 25.60
N MET A 141 45.00 -41.14 26.07
CA MET A 141 45.84 -40.29 26.92
C MET A 141 45.10 -39.99 28.23
N ASN A 142 45.74 -40.26 29.37
CA ASN A 142 45.23 -39.89 30.70
C ASN A 142 44.62 -38.46 30.68
N LEU A 143 43.34 -38.35 31.04
CA LEU A 143 42.45 -37.17 30.91
C LEU A 143 43.17 -35.81 30.91
N SER A 144 43.51 -35.31 29.72
CA SER A 144 44.12 -33.98 29.57
C SER A 144 43.07 -32.86 29.61
N ASN A 145 41.84 -33.13 29.16
CA ASN A 145 40.79 -32.12 29.00
C ASN A 145 39.50 -32.42 29.81
N PRO A 146 39.47 -32.06 31.11
CA PRO A 146 38.32 -32.29 32.00
C PRO A 146 37.05 -31.51 31.64
N LYS A 147 35.89 -32.13 31.84
CA LYS A 147 34.60 -31.41 31.79
C LYS A 147 34.37 -30.66 33.10
N ILE A 148 34.16 -29.35 33.02
CA ILE A 148 33.91 -28.48 34.18
C ILE A 148 32.40 -28.35 34.37
N LYS A 149 31.93 -28.70 35.56
CA LYS A 149 30.49 -28.70 35.87
C LYS A 149 30.03 -27.45 36.60
N GLY A 150 30.90 -26.89 37.42
CA GLY A 150 30.72 -25.59 38.05
C GLY A 150 32.07 -24.93 38.30
N ALA A 151 32.07 -23.61 38.45
CA ALA A 151 33.22 -22.82 38.82
C ALA A 151 32.84 -21.86 39.95
N ILE A 152 33.76 -21.61 40.87
CA ILE A 152 33.63 -20.58 41.89
C ILE A 152 34.73 -19.56 41.62
N ILE A 153 34.35 -18.33 41.33
CA ILE A 153 35.31 -17.26 41.04
C ILE A 153 35.23 -16.21 42.13
N PHE A 154 36.36 -15.93 42.75
CA PHE A 154 36.49 -14.93 43.79
C PHE A 154 36.91 -13.59 43.17
N HIS A 155 36.09 -12.57 43.37
CA HIS A 155 36.35 -11.21 42.87
C HIS A 155 37.09 -10.37 43.90
N ALA A 156 36.72 -10.48 45.17
CA ALA A 156 37.42 -9.84 46.28
C ALA A 156 37.35 -10.70 47.54
N GLN A 157 38.50 -10.90 48.20
CA GLN A 157 38.66 -11.66 49.44
C GLN A 157 39.33 -10.75 50.48
N GLY A 158 38.55 -10.23 51.43
CA GLY A 158 39.05 -9.35 52.50
C GLY A 158 38.55 -9.76 53.88
N PRO A 159 39.09 -9.18 54.97
CA PRO A 159 38.76 -9.58 56.35
C PRO A 159 37.29 -9.38 56.73
N GLN A 160 36.57 -8.51 56.02
CA GLN A 160 35.15 -8.18 56.27
C GLN A 160 34.24 -8.46 55.08
N PHE A 161 34.79 -8.84 53.91
CA PHE A 161 34.04 -8.90 52.66
C PHE A 161 34.50 -10.08 51.80
N PHE A 162 33.55 -10.96 51.46
CA PHE A 162 33.76 -12.05 50.53
C PHE A 162 32.82 -11.88 49.34
N ASP A 163 33.41 -11.64 48.17
CA ASP A 163 32.71 -11.51 46.90
C ASP A 163 33.12 -12.63 45.97
N TYR A 164 32.15 -13.47 45.62
CA TYR A 164 32.35 -14.57 44.71
C TYR A 164 31.15 -14.79 43.79
N SER A 165 31.44 -15.23 42.57
CA SER A 165 30.45 -15.71 41.62
C SER A 165 30.45 -17.24 41.59
N ILE A 166 29.25 -17.81 41.59
CA ILE A 166 29.07 -19.23 41.29
C ILE A 166 28.67 -19.31 39.82
N ARG A 167 29.44 -20.07 39.05
CA ARG A 167 29.14 -20.39 37.66
C ARG A 167 28.76 -21.85 37.55
N LEU A 168 27.55 -22.12 37.09
CA LEU A 168 27.08 -23.48 36.86
C LEU A 168 26.87 -23.69 35.37
N ASN A 169 27.09 -24.91 34.90
CA ASN A 169 26.63 -25.30 33.57
C ASN A 169 25.10 -25.28 33.57
N HIS A 170 24.47 -24.79 32.49
CA HIS A 170 23.00 -24.71 32.36
C HIS A 170 22.27 -26.05 32.60
N SER A 171 22.96 -27.18 32.38
CA SER A 171 22.44 -28.52 32.69
C SER A 171 22.41 -28.88 34.19
N TRP A 172 23.10 -28.13 35.05
CA TRP A 172 23.27 -28.41 36.48
C TRP A 172 22.46 -27.50 37.41
N ALA A 173 22.09 -26.30 36.95
CA ALA A 173 21.26 -25.39 37.74
C ALA A 173 19.90 -26.00 38.15
N PHE A 174 19.42 -27.00 37.38
CA PHE A 174 18.16 -27.70 37.63
C PHE A 174 18.34 -29.15 38.12
N SER A 175 19.54 -29.75 38.03
CA SER A 175 19.73 -31.16 38.39
C SER A 175 19.80 -31.42 39.90
N GLY A 176 19.90 -30.36 40.71
CA GLY A 176 19.79 -30.40 42.17
C GLY A 176 18.43 -29.96 42.70
N PHE A 177 17.52 -29.54 41.82
CA PHE A 177 16.11 -29.43 42.14
C PHE A 177 15.46 -30.79 41.89
N PRO A 178 14.42 -31.19 42.65
CA PRO A 178 13.57 -32.30 42.26
C PRO A 178 13.21 -32.21 40.78
N ASP A 179 13.03 -33.36 40.13
CA ASP A 179 12.50 -33.42 38.77
C ASP A 179 11.40 -32.37 38.65
N ILE A 180 11.47 -31.49 37.65
CA ILE A 180 10.53 -30.38 37.54
C ILE A 180 9.08 -30.91 37.52
N LYS A 181 8.92 -32.17 37.09
CA LYS A 181 7.71 -32.99 37.14
C LYS A 181 7.21 -33.33 38.55
N THR A 182 8.00 -33.24 39.60
CA THR A 182 7.59 -33.52 40.99
C THR A 182 7.31 -32.25 41.79
N ILE A 183 7.87 -31.10 41.40
CA ILE A 183 7.66 -29.79 42.06
C ILE A 183 6.51 -29.00 41.42
N MET A 184 6.36 -29.10 40.10
CA MET A 184 5.33 -28.38 39.35
C MET A 184 4.25 -29.36 38.91
N ASP A 185 2.98 -28.92 38.95
CA ASP A 185 1.86 -29.74 38.45
C ASP A 185 2.12 -30.09 36.97
N VAL A 186 2.25 -31.40 36.72
CA VAL A 186 2.91 -32.01 35.55
C VAL A 186 2.06 -31.94 34.28
N ASN A 187 0.87 -31.35 34.37
CA ASN A 187 -0.10 -31.34 33.30
C ASN A 187 0.00 -30.08 32.41
N GLY A 188 1.01 -29.22 32.64
CA GLY A 188 1.23 -27.99 31.89
C GLY A 188 2.08 -28.16 30.61
N PRO A 189 1.85 -27.35 29.56
CA PRO A 189 2.54 -27.44 28.26
C PRO A 189 4.02 -26.98 28.29
N TYR A 190 4.52 -26.47 29.41
CA TYR A 190 5.84 -25.82 29.52
C TYR A 190 6.98 -26.74 29.95
N LEU A 191 6.70 -28.03 30.09
CA LEU A 191 7.61 -28.99 30.69
C LEU A 191 8.78 -29.35 29.76
N ASN A 192 8.53 -29.37 28.45
CA ASN A 192 9.58 -29.58 27.44
C ASN A 192 10.54 -28.39 27.32
N ASP A 193 10.05 -27.15 27.50
CA ASP A 193 10.87 -25.94 27.36
C ASP A 193 11.84 -25.76 28.53
N LEU A 194 11.41 -26.19 29.73
CA LEU A 194 12.21 -26.23 30.95
C LEU A 194 13.27 -27.36 30.94
N GLU A 195 12.95 -28.54 30.41
CA GLU A 195 13.94 -29.63 30.21
C GLU A 195 15.00 -29.26 29.16
N LEU A 196 14.66 -28.42 28.18
CA LEU A 196 15.56 -27.98 27.10
C LEU A 196 16.50 -26.82 27.50
N GLY A 197 16.39 -26.28 28.73
CA GLY A 197 17.20 -25.15 29.18
C GLY A 197 16.93 -23.84 28.42
N VAL A 198 15.78 -23.76 27.74
CA VAL A 198 15.33 -22.52 27.11
C VAL A 198 14.87 -21.60 28.24
N SER A 199 15.44 -20.40 28.32
CA SER A 199 14.92 -19.38 29.22
C SER A 199 13.44 -19.23 28.90
N ASN A 200 12.56 -19.46 29.89
CA ASN A 200 11.17 -19.03 29.83
C ASN A 200 11.15 -17.49 29.70
N VAL A 201 11.47 -16.96 28.52
CA VAL A 201 10.76 -15.76 28.08
C VAL A 201 9.32 -16.24 28.04
N PRO A 202 8.39 -15.60 28.76
CA PRO A 202 7.04 -16.09 28.83
C PRO A 202 6.58 -16.30 27.39
N THR A 203 6.31 -17.54 27.01
CA THR A 203 5.63 -17.90 25.77
C THR A 203 4.31 -17.13 25.65
N LEU A 204 3.80 -16.59 26.77
CA LEU A 204 2.73 -15.60 26.88
C LEU A 204 3.08 -14.16 26.40
N GLN A 205 4.32 -13.68 26.56
CA GLN A 205 4.74 -12.34 26.12
C GLN A 205 4.95 -12.30 24.60
N TYR A 206 5.52 -13.36 24.02
CA TYR A 206 5.52 -13.57 22.57
C TYR A 206 4.15 -14.01 22.03
N GLY A 207 3.37 -14.77 22.81
CA GLY A 207 2.01 -15.19 22.47
C GLY A 207 1.06 -14.00 22.28
N PHE A 208 1.13 -12.97 23.13
CA PHE A 208 0.31 -11.77 22.97
C PHE A 208 0.79 -10.87 21.83
N SER A 209 2.10 -10.72 21.63
CA SER A 209 2.69 -10.00 20.49
C SER A 209 2.34 -10.65 19.13
N GLY A 210 2.40 -11.97 19.03
CA GLY A 210 1.98 -12.72 17.85
C GLY A 210 0.48 -12.63 17.61
N PHE A 211 -0.34 -12.70 18.67
CA PHE A 211 -1.79 -12.52 18.63
C PHE A 211 -2.19 -11.15 18.04
N LEU A 212 -1.48 -10.09 18.42
CA LEU A 212 -1.67 -8.73 17.89
C LEU A 212 -1.45 -8.65 16.38
N THR A 213 -0.44 -9.35 15.87
CA THR A 213 -0.11 -9.37 14.44
C THR A 213 -1.18 -10.14 13.65
N VAL A 214 -1.66 -11.27 14.19
CA VAL A 214 -2.71 -12.08 13.56
C VAL A 214 -4.04 -11.32 13.52
N TYR A 215 -4.36 -10.56 14.55
CA TYR A 215 -5.56 -9.71 14.56
C TYR A 215 -5.58 -8.69 13.42
N LEU A 216 -4.46 -7.98 13.21
CA LEU A 216 -4.34 -6.98 12.13
C LEU A 216 -4.52 -7.60 10.74
N LEU A 217 -4.13 -8.87 10.54
CA LEU A 217 -4.35 -9.59 9.28
C LEU A 217 -5.85 -9.69 8.93
N GLY A 218 -6.73 -9.79 9.93
CA GLY A 218 -8.18 -9.84 9.71
C GLY A 218 -8.74 -8.58 9.05
N PHE A 219 -8.14 -7.41 9.31
CA PHE A 219 -8.55 -6.12 8.76
C PHE A 219 -7.96 -5.81 7.38
N LEU A 220 -6.94 -6.56 6.94
CA LEU A 220 -6.29 -6.33 5.64
C LEU A 220 -7.25 -6.50 4.45
N TYR A 221 -8.16 -7.46 4.51
CA TYR A 221 -9.08 -7.72 3.41
C TYR A 221 -10.11 -6.58 3.20
N PRO A 222 -10.85 -6.11 4.23
CA PRO A 222 -11.71 -4.93 4.09
C PRO A 222 -10.98 -3.68 3.59
N ILE A 223 -9.77 -3.43 4.10
CA ILE A 223 -8.91 -2.29 3.72
C ILE A 223 -8.48 -2.39 2.25
N SER A 224 -8.00 -3.56 1.84
CA SER A 224 -7.64 -3.88 0.44
C SER A 224 -8.79 -3.58 -0.52
N ARG A 225 -10.00 -4.04 -0.19
CA ARG A 225 -11.19 -3.83 -1.03
C ARG A 225 -11.59 -2.36 -1.11
N LEU A 226 -11.56 -1.63 -0.01
CA LEU A 226 -11.84 -0.20 0.01
C LEU A 226 -10.89 0.58 -0.92
N ILE A 227 -9.58 0.29 -0.84
CA ILE A 227 -8.58 0.89 -1.72
C ILE A 227 -8.89 0.53 -3.18
N SER A 228 -9.20 -0.75 -3.46
CA SER A 228 -9.53 -1.21 -4.81
C SER A 228 -10.71 -0.48 -5.41
N TYR A 229 -11.82 -0.32 -4.67
CA TYR A 229 -13.02 0.35 -5.17
C TYR A 229 -12.76 1.84 -5.41
N SER A 230 -12.12 2.52 -4.45
CA SER A 230 -11.84 3.96 -4.55
C SER A 230 -10.93 4.28 -5.75
N VAL A 231 -9.92 3.44 -6.01
CA VAL A 231 -9.01 3.65 -7.15
C VAL A 231 -9.63 3.16 -8.46
N SER A 232 -10.42 2.08 -8.46
CA SER A 232 -11.10 1.61 -9.68
C SER A 232 -12.08 2.66 -10.24
N GLU A 233 -12.81 3.36 -9.38
CA GLU A 233 -13.71 4.45 -9.81
C GLU A 233 -12.94 5.66 -10.37
N LYS A 234 -11.69 5.89 -9.91
CA LYS A 234 -10.79 6.89 -10.49
C LYS A 234 -10.23 6.41 -11.84
N GLU A 235 -9.81 5.15 -11.93
CA GLU A 235 -9.25 4.52 -13.12
C GLU A 235 -10.25 4.54 -14.29
N GLN A 236 -11.52 4.26 -14.01
CA GLN A 236 -12.61 4.29 -14.99
C GLN A 236 -13.17 5.71 -15.25
N LYS A 237 -12.61 6.75 -14.64
CA LYS A 237 -13.06 8.16 -14.74
C LYS A 237 -14.53 8.38 -14.32
N ILE A 238 -15.09 7.47 -13.54
CA ILE A 238 -16.46 7.57 -13.00
C ILE A 238 -16.61 8.82 -12.13
N LYS A 239 -15.60 9.12 -11.31
CA LYS A 239 -15.58 10.35 -10.51
C LYS A 239 -15.70 11.62 -11.37
N GLU A 240 -14.99 11.67 -12.50
CA GLU A 240 -15.05 12.80 -13.44
C GLU A 240 -16.44 12.89 -14.08
N GLY A 241 -17.03 11.76 -14.51
CA GLY A 241 -18.40 11.71 -15.04
C GLY A 241 -19.45 12.23 -14.06
N LEU A 242 -19.39 11.78 -12.81
CA LEU A 242 -20.28 12.26 -11.76
C LEU A 242 -20.11 13.76 -11.49
N TYR A 243 -18.87 14.25 -11.52
CA TYR A 243 -18.57 15.67 -11.35
C TYR A 243 -19.13 16.52 -12.50
N MET A 244 -19.01 16.07 -13.76
CA MET A 244 -19.63 16.73 -14.92
C MET A 244 -21.15 16.86 -14.79
N MET A 245 -21.79 15.86 -14.18
CA MET A 245 -23.24 15.83 -13.95
C MET A 245 -23.70 16.68 -12.74
N GLY A 246 -22.76 17.33 -12.02
CA GLY A 246 -23.05 18.24 -10.91
C GLY A 246 -22.91 17.64 -9.51
N LEU A 247 -22.30 16.45 -9.37
CA LEU A 247 -21.93 15.92 -8.06
C LEU A 247 -20.76 16.71 -7.46
N LYS A 248 -20.86 17.05 -6.18
CA LYS A 248 -19.74 17.66 -5.44
C LYS A 248 -18.75 16.60 -4.96
N ASP A 249 -17.46 16.88 -5.07
CA ASP A 249 -16.37 15.99 -4.64
C ASP A 249 -16.51 15.55 -3.17
N GLU A 250 -16.95 16.46 -2.29
CA GLU A 250 -17.16 16.18 -0.85
C GLU A 250 -18.15 15.02 -0.63
N ILE A 251 -19.22 14.96 -1.42
CA ILE A 251 -20.30 13.99 -1.26
C ILE A 251 -19.83 12.59 -1.68
N PHE A 252 -18.95 12.52 -2.67
CA PHE A 252 -18.36 11.28 -3.14
C PHE A 252 -17.62 10.57 -1.99
N TYR A 253 -16.68 11.26 -1.32
CA TYR A 253 -15.92 10.69 -0.20
C TYR A 253 -16.80 10.42 1.02
N LEU A 254 -17.71 11.35 1.34
CA LEU A 254 -18.63 11.19 2.46
C LEU A 254 -19.52 9.94 2.29
N SER A 255 -19.97 9.65 1.07
CA SER A 255 -20.80 8.47 0.79
C SER A 255 -20.07 7.16 1.08
N TRP A 256 -18.82 7.03 0.63
CA TRP A 256 -18.00 5.86 0.87
C TRP A 256 -17.61 5.74 2.35
N PHE A 257 -17.28 6.85 3.01
CA PHE A 257 -17.01 6.87 4.45
C PHE A 257 -18.19 6.37 5.27
N ILE A 258 -19.41 6.87 5.00
CA ILE A 258 -20.61 6.44 5.73
C ILE A 258 -20.89 4.95 5.52
N THR A 259 -20.79 4.44 4.28
CA THR A 259 -21.01 3.01 4.00
C THR A 259 -20.04 2.13 4.79
N TYR A 260 -18.75 2.47 4.83
CA TYR A 260 -17.77 1.68 5.57
C TYR A 260 -17.84 1.91 7.09
N CYS A 261 -18.21 3.10 7.56
CA CYS A 261 -18.49 3.38 8.97
C CYS A 261 -19.59 2.45 9.51
N VAL A 262 -20.70 2.31 8.79
CA VAL A 262 -21.77 1.36 9.15
C VAL A 262 -21.28 -0.08 9.13
N GLN A 263 -20.51 -0.47 8.12
CA GLN A 263 -19.94 -1.82 8.02
C GLN A 263 -19.01 -2.14 9.21
N PHE A 264 -18.11 -1.22 9.56
CA PHE A 264 -17.19 -1.39 10.69
C PHE A 264 -17.88 -1.29 12.05
N ALA A 265 -18.99 -0.55 12.16
CA ALA A 265 -19.83 -0.59 13.37
C ALA A 265 -20.42 -1.99 13.57
N VAL A 266 -20.94 -2.62 12.51
CA VAL A 266 -21.46 -4.00 12.57
C VAL A 266 -20.36 -4.99 12.90
N SER A 267 -19.19 -4.93 12.24
CA SER A 267 -18.08 -5.85 12.55
C SER A 267 -17.57 -5.66 13.99
N SER A 268 -17.45 -4.43 14.47
CA SER A 268 -17.02 -4.13 15.85
C SER A 268 -18.03 -4.62 16.89
N ALA A 269 -19.33 -4.53 16.60
CA ALA A 269 -20.37 -5.09 17.47
C ALA A 269 -20.26 -6.62 17.56
N ILE A 270 -20.09 -7.31 16.43
CA ILE A 270 -19.92 -8.78 16.41
C ILE A 270 -18.63 -9.17 17.16
N ILE A 271 -17.51 -8.49 16.92
CA ILE A 271 -16.25 -8.72 17.64
C ILE A 271 -16.45 -8.53 19.15
N THR A 272 -17.14 -7.48 19.57
CA THR A 272 -17.44 -7.23 20.98
C THR A 272 -18.24 -8.39 21.55
N VAL A 273 -19.32 -8.84 20.90
CA VAL A 273 -20.11 -9.98 21.37
C VAL A 273 -19.26 -11.26 21.49
N CYS A 274 -18.40 -11.55 20.52
CA CYS A 274 -17.55 -12.75 20.54
C CYS A 274 -16.42 -12.70 21.60
N THR A 275 -15.90 -11.50 21.92
CA THR A 275 -14.75 -11.36 22.82
C THR A 275 -15.14 -11.27 24.30
N MET A 276 -16.36 -10.84 24.60
CA MET A 276 -16.85 -10.64 25.97
C MET A 276 -17.03 -11.95 26.76
N SER A 277 -17.22 -13.08 26.08
CA SER A 277 -17.40 -14.37 26.74
C SER A 277 -16.09 -15.06 27.15
N SER A 278 -14.96 -14.65 26.57
CA SER A 278 -13.68 -15.38 26.71
C SER A 278 -12.45 -14.50 26.90
N LEU A 279 -12.30 -13.42 26.12
CA LEU A 279 -11.08 -12.61 26.09
C LEU A 279 -11.09 -11.41 27.02
N PHE A 280 -12.24 -10.73 27.14
CA PHE A 280 -12.41 -9.50 27.92
C PHE A 280 -13.60 -9.66 28.85
N ILE A 281 -13.38 -10.36 29.96
CA ILE A 281 -14.41 -10.69 30.96
C ILE A 281 -14.62 -9.49 31.91
N TYR A 282 -13.54 -8.81 32.29
CA TYR A 282 -13.57 -7.75 33.31
C TYR A 282 -13.76 -6.34 32.73
N SER A 283 -13.50 -6.16 31.43
CA SER A 283 -13.55 -4.87 30.75
C SER A 283 -14.96 -4.45 30.31
N ASP A 284 -15.24 -3.15 30.28
CA ASP A 284 -16.54 -2.62 29.88
C ASP A 284 -16.82 -2.82 28.39
N LYS A 285 -17.98 -3.42 28.07
CA LYS A 285 -18.45 -3.71 26.71
C LYS A 285 -18.43 -2.49 25.78
N SER A 286 -18.79 -1.32 26.32
CA SER A 286 -18.85 -0.06 25.57
C SER A 286 -17.47 0.45 25.18
N VAL A 287 -16.46 0.27 26.04
CA VAL A 287 -15.07 0.67 25.77
C VAL A 287 -14.48 -0.23 24.68
N VAL A 288 -14.71 -1.55 24.77
CA VAL A 288 -14.24 -2.50 23.76
C VAL A 288 -14.88 -2.25 22.39
N PHE A 289 -16.18 -1.97 22.34
CA PHE A 289 -16.85 -1.56 21.10
C PHE A 289 -16.25 -0.28 20.51
N MET A 290 -16.10 0.78 21.33
CA MET A 290 -15.53 2.05 20.89
C MET A 290 -14.10 1.87 20.36
N TYR A 291 -13.30 1.05 21.03
CA TYR A 291 -11.93 0.79 20.64
C TYR A 291 -11.81 0.20 19.22
N PHE A 292 -12.54 -0.88 18.94
CA PHE A 292 -12.52 -1.50 17.61
C PHE A 292 -13.18 -0.63 16.54
N PHE A 293 -14.25 0.09 16.90
CA PHE A 293 -14.93 0.98 15.98
C PHE A 293 -14.04 2.15 15.54
N VAL A 294 -13.37 2.81 16.49
CA VAL A 294 -12.46 3.94 16.20
C VAL A 294 -11.27 3.49 15.37
N PHE A 295 -10.70 2.31 15.65
CA PHE A 295 -9.67 1.71 14.81
C PHE A 295 -10.15 1.43 13.37
N GLY A 296 -11.39 0.96 13.21
CA GLY A 296 -12.00 0.81 11.89
C GLY A 296 -12.11 2.14 11.14
N LEU A 297 -12.52 3.22 11.82
CA LEU A 297 -12.65 4.56 11.24
C LEU A 297 -11.30 5.13 10.79
N SER A 298 -10.26 5.01 11.63
CA SER A 298 -8.91 5.47 11.28
C SER A 298 -8.33 4.68 10.11
N ALA A 299 -8.55 3.36 10.06
CA ALA A 299 -8.12 2.51 8.95
C ALA A 299 -8.83 2.85 7.63
N VAL A 300 -10.12 3.20 7.66
CA VAL A 300 -10.86 3.68 6.49
C VAL A 300 -10.27 4.98 5.96
N MET A 301 -9.97 5.94 6.84
CA MET A 301 -9.37 7.21 6.42
C MET A 301 -7.93 7.06 5.92
N LEU A 302 -7.15 6.16 6.53
CA LEU A 302 -5.83 5.79 6.02
C LEU A 302 -5.92 5.19 4.62
N SER A 303 -6.92 4.35 4.37
CA SER A 303 -7.17 3.76 3.04
C SER A 303 -7.50 4.83 1.99
N PHE A 304 -8.32 5.82 2.34
CA PHE A 304 -8.61 6.95 1.44
C PHE A 304 -7.37 7.82 1.17
N LEU A 305 -6.56 8.07 2.20
CA LEU A 305 -5.29 8.78 2.05
C LEU A 305 -4.38 8.05 1.06
N ILE A 306 -4.18 6.74 1.24
CA ILE A 306 -3.39 5.90 0.34
C ILE A 306 -3.95 5.92 -1.08
N SER A 307 -5.29 5.86 -1.25
CA SER A 307 -5.93 5.86 -2.58
C SER A 307 -5.72 7.15 -3.38
N THR A 308 -5.27 8.26 -2.76
CA THR A 308 -4.93 9.49 -3.47
C THR A 308 -3.63 9.41 -4.28
N PHE A 309 -2.70 8.54 -3.89
CA PHE A 309 -1.38 8.43 -4.53
C PHE A 309 -1.39 7.58 -5.80
N PHE A 310 -2.43 6.76 -6.02
CA PHE A 310 -2.46 5.75 -7.08
C PHE A 310 -3.59 6.01 -8.08
N SER A 311 -3.26 5.82 -9.37
CA SER A 311 -4.23 5.85 -10.48
C SER A 311 -4.73 4.46 -10.88
N ARG A 312 -3.98 3.40 -10.58
CA ARG A 312 -4.31 2.00 -10.94
C ARG A 312 -4.69 1.18 -9.71
N ALA A 313 -5.81 0.47 -9.77
CA ALA A 313 -6.38 -0.21 -8.60
C ALA A 313 -5.49 -1.34 -8.05
N LYS A 314 -4.99 -2.23 -8.93
CA LYS A 314 -4.21 -3.40 -8.51
C LYS A 314 -2.92 -3.04 -7.79
N THR A 315 -2.22 -2.00 -8.26
CA THR A 315 -1.00 -1.50 -7.63
C THR A 315 -1.29 -0.83 -6.29
N ALA A 316 -2.40 -0.08 -6.21
CA ALA A 316 -2.82 0.59 -4.99
C ALA A 316 -3.11 -0.41 -3.87
N VAL A 317 -3.77 -1.53 -4.21
CA VAL A 317 -4.08 -2.59 -3.25
C VAL A 317 -2.80 -3.20 -2.67
N ALA A 318 -1.87 -3.62 -3.52
CA ALA A 318 -0.65 -4.29 -3.07
C ALA A 318 0.24 -3.38 -2.21
N VAL A 319 0.43 -2.13 -2.62
CA VAL A 319 1.23 -1.16 -1.85
C VAL A 319 0.48 -0.71 -0.60
N GLY A 320 -0.83 -0.55 -0.68
CA GLY A 320 -1.67 -0.13 0.43
C GLY A 320 -1.70 -1.16 1.56
N THR A 321 -1.85 -2.45 1.25
CA THR A 321 -1.80 -3.52 2.26
C THR A 321 -0.42 -3.64 2.89
N LEU A 322 0.65 -3.52 2.09
CA LEU A 322 2.02 -3.53 2.60
C LEU A 322 2.30 -2.30 3.48
N SER A 323 1.82 -1.12 3.10
CA SER A 323 1.95 0.11 3.90
C SER A 323 1.19 0.00 5.22
N PHE A 324 0.02 -0.64 5.24
CA PHE A 324 -0.74 -0.87 6.46
C PHE A 324 -0.01 -1.83 7.42
N LEU A 325 0.55 -2.93 6.90
CA LEU A 325 1.39 -3.84 7.69
C LEU A 325 2.69 -3.15 8.13
N GLY A 326 3.28 -2.35 7.27
CA GLY A 326 4.47 -1.54 7.53
C GLY A 326 4.27 -0.58 8.72
N ALA A 327 3.08 0.02 8.80
CA ALA A 327 2.70 0.92 9.87
C ALA A 327 2.53 0.22 11.23
N PHE A 328 2.59 -1.12 11.33
CA PHE A 328 2.60 -1.83 12.61
C PHE A 328 4.01 -1.95 13.22
N PHE A 329 5.06 -2.09 12.40
CA PHE A 329 6.42 -2.38 12.90
C PHE A 329 6.98 -1.43 13.97
N PRO A 330 6.73 -0.10 13.96
CA PRO A 330 7.27 0.78 15.00
C PRO A 330 6.83 0.41 16.41
N TYR A 331 5.72 -0.33 16.57
CA TYR A 331 5.30 -0.89 17.86
C TYR A 331 6.41 -1.66 18.57
N TYR A 332 7.16 -2.53 17.88
CA TYR A 332 8.20 -3.35 18.49
C TYR A 332 9.33 -2.51 19.09
N THR A 333 9.63 -1.35 18.50
CA THR A 333 10.67 -0.44 19.00
C THR A 333 10.20 0.43 20.17
N VAL A 334 8.88 0.68 20.25
CA VAL A 334 8.28 1.65 21.15
C VAL A 334 7.71 0.99 22.41
N ASN A 335 7.46 -0.33 22.38
CA ASN A 335 6.88 -1.09 23.49
C ASN A 335 7.82 -1.21 24.72
N ASP A 336 9.09 -0.84 24.60
CA ASP A 336 10.05 -0.88 25.70
C ASP A 336 9.64 0.12 26.83
N PRO A 337 9.63 -0.29 28.11
CA PRO A 337 9.34 0.62 29.23
C PRO A 337 10.35 1.77 29.36
N SER A 338 11.57 1.63 28.84
CA SER A 338 12.61 2.68 28.87
C SER A 338 12.33 3.86 27.94
N VAL A 339 11.42 3.70 26.98
CA VAL A 339 11.10 4.73 25.97
C VAL A 339 10.18 5.80 26.58
N PRO A 340 10.46 7.10 26.40
CA PRO A 340 9.62 8.16 26.96
C PRO A 340 8.23 8.20 26.31
N MET A 341 7.21 8.53 27.12
CA MET A 341 5.80 8.60 26.71
C MET A 341 5.59 9.44 25.43
N ILE A 342 6.31 10.55 25.27
CA ILE A 342 6.20 11.44 24.10
C ILE A 342 6.53 10.70 22.80
N LEU A 343 7.59 9.87 22.80
CA LEU A 343 7.97 9.10 21.60
C LEU A 343 6.90 8.03 21.30
N LYS A 344 6.29 7.44 22.33
CA LYS A 344 5.20 6.49 22.16
C LYS A 344 3.95 7.15 21.56
N VAL A 345 3.59 8.35 22.02
CA VAL A 345 2.47 9.14 21.47
C VAL A 345 2.77 9.59 20.03
N LEU A 346 4.00 10.00 19.72
CA LEU A 346 4.38 10.36 18.34
C LEU A 346 4.31 9.16 17.40
N ALA A 347 4.79 7.98 17.82
CA ALA A 347 4.68 6.76 17.04
C ALA A 347 3.21 6.39 16.79
N SER A 348 2.33 6.64 17.77
CA SER A 348 0.89 6.38 17.68
C SER A 348 0.13 7.21 16.64
N LEU A 349 0.78 8.17 15.96
CA LEU A 349 0.26 8.82 14.75
C LEU A 349 0.07 7.83 13.57
N LEU A 350 0.71 6.67 13.67
CA LEU A 350 0.45 5.53 12.79
C LEU A 350 -0.63 4.66 13.44
N SER A 351 -1.87 4.75 12.94
CA SER A 351 -3.02 4.08 13.53
C SER A 351 -2.83 2.59 13.92
N PRO A 352 -2.13 1.73 13.16
CA PRO A 352 -1.86 0.35 13.58
C PRO A 352 -0.96 0.23 14.83
N THR A 353 -0.04 1.18 15.05
CA THR A 353 0.78 1.20 16.27
C THR A 353 -0.02 1.66 17.49
N ALA A 354 -0.91 2.66 17.33
CA ALA A 354 -1.79 3.10 18.40
C ALA A 354 -2.70 1.97 18.88
N PHE A 355 -3.21 1.20 17.92
CA PHE A 355 -3.97 -0.02 18.19
C PHE A 355 -3.12 -1.11 18.84
N ALA A 356 -1.87 -1.28 18.45
CA ALA A 356 -1.00 -2.25 19.11
C ALA A 356 -0.77 -1.89 20.60
N LEU A 357 -0.40 -0.64 20.88
CA LEU A 357 -0.17 -0.12 22.24
C LEU A 357 -1.46 -0.14 23.10
N GLY A 358 -2.61 0.23 22.53
CA GLY A 358 -3.89 0.17 23.21
C GLY A 358 -4.28 -1.26 23.61
N THR A 359 -3.95 -2.25 22.80
CA THR A 359 -4.26 -3.65 23.08
C THR A 359 -3.35 -4.24 24.16
N VAL A 360 -2.08 -3.81 24.25
CA VAL A 360 -1.19 -4.17 25.37
C VAL A 360 -1.78 -3.66 26.69
N ASN A 361 -2.21 -2.39 26.72
CA ASN A 361 -2.89 -1.85 27.90
C ASN A 361 -4.14 -2.65 28.27
N PHE A 362 -5.00 -3.00 27.29
CA PHE A 362 -6.14 -3.89 27.55
C PHE A 362 -5.71 -5.22 28.18
N ALA A 363 -4.65 -5.83 27.66
CA ALA A 363 -4.16 -7.10 28.16
C ALA A 363 -3.68 -7.00 29.61
N ASP A 364 -3.00 -5.92 29.96
CA ASP A 364 -2.48 -5.72 31.32
C ASP A 364 -3.60 -5.48 32.34
N TYR A 365 -4.61 -4.69 31.99
CA TYR A 365 -5.78 -4.47 32.85
C TYR A 365 -6.63 -5.74 33.02
N GLU A 366 -6.73 -6.55 31.98
CA GLU A 366 -7.44 -7.83 32.04
C GLU A 366 -6.66 -8.87 32.87
N ARG A 367 -5.33 -8.89 32.76
CA ARG A 367 -4.44 -9.70 33.63
C ARG A 367 -4.55 -9.31 35.09
N ALA A 368 -4.75 -8.02 35.38
CA ALA A 368 -4.94 -7.52 36.73
C ALA A 368 -6.35 -7.79 37.30
N HIS A 369 -7.26 -8.42 36.54
CA HIS A 369 -8.66 -8.66 36.90
C HIS A 369 -9.49 -7.39 37.19
N VAL A 370 -8.97 -6.20 36.87
CA VAL A 370 -9.69 -4.94 37.00
C VAL A 370 -10.50 -4.63 35.75
N GLY A 371 -9.95 -4.99 34.57
CA GLY A 371 -10.49 -4.65 33.26
C GLY A 371 -10.42 -3.16 32.95
N VAL A 372 -10.53 -2.79 31.68
CA VAL A 372 -10.59 -1.36 31.28
C VAL A 372 -12.04 -0.88 31.37
N ARG A 373 -12.24 0.18 32.16
CA ARG A 373 -13.52 0.86 32.39
C ARG A 373 -13.36 2.35 32.08
N TRP A 374 -14.47 3.06 31.90
CA TRP A 374 -14.41 4.51 31.67
C TRP A 374 -13.74 5.29 32.82
N THR A 375 -13.75 4.74 34.03
CA THR A 375 -13.17 5.37 35.22
C THR A 375 -11.65 5.24 35.32
N ASN A 376 -11.07 4.14 34.81
CA ASN A 376 -9.63 3.85 34.95
C ASN A 376 -8.83 4.10 33.64
N ILE A 377 -9.49 4.57 32.59
CA ILE A 377 -8.93 4.76 31.25
C ILE A 377 -7.75 5.75 31.19
N TRP A 378 -7.64 6.62 32.20
CA TRP A 378 -6.57 7.62 32.33
C TRP A 378 -5.30 7.07 32.99
N GLN A 379 -5.36 5.92 33.65
CA GLN A 379 -4.24 5.36 34.37
C GLN A 379 -3.31 4.59 33.43
N ASP A 380 -2.00 4.75 33.61
CA ASP A 380 -0.96 4.15 32.80
C ASP A 380 -0.63 2.72 33.25
N SER A 381 -0.37 1.83 32.28
CA SER A 381 0.07 0.45 32.53
C SER A 381 1.44 0.17 31.92
N SER A 382 1.62 0.55 30.64
CA SER A 382 2.84 0.29 29.86
C SER A 382 3.58 1.58 29.42
N GLY A 383 3.41 2.67 30.19
CA GLY A 383 3.99 3.99 29.92
C GLY A 383 3.22 4.87 28.92
N VAL A 384 2.00 4.45 28.51
CA VAL A 384 1.02 5.28 27.78
C VAL A 384 -0.37 5.03 28.34
N ASN A 385 -1.17 6.08 28.47
CA ASN A 385 -2.55 5.99 28.92
C ASN A 385 -3.43 5.41 27.80
N PHE A 386 -4.39 4.54 28.13
CA PHE A 386 -5.29 3.97 27.13
C PHE A 386 -6.11 5.05 26.41
N LEU A 387 -6.54 6.09 27.13
CA LEU A 387 -7.25 7.21 26.52
C LEU A 387 -6.39 7.96 25.49
N ALA A 388 -5.07 8.06 25.70
CA ALA A 388 -4.18 8.69 24.73
C ALA A 388 -4.17 7.90 23.42
N CYS A 389 -4.14 6.57 23.46
CA CYS A 389 -4.24 5.72 22.27
C CYS A 389 -5.58 5.94 21.53
N LEU A 390 -6.70 5.97 22.25
CA LEU A 390 -8.03 6.20 21.66
C LEU A 390 -8.16 7.60 21.06
N GLY A 391 -7.66 8.62 21.77
CA GLY A 391 -7.62 10.00 21.30
C GLY A 391 -6.75 10.18 20.06
N MET A 392 -5.59 9.51 20.00
CA MET A 392 -4.71 9.54 18.83
C MET A 392 -5.33 8.87 17.61
N MET A 393 -6.02 7.74 17.74
CA MET A 393 -6.75 7.15 16.60
C MET A 393 -7.90 8.04 16.08
N MET A 394 -8.59 8.77 16.97
CA MET A 394 -9.57 9.78 16.56
C MET A 394 -8.90 10.95 15.82
N LEU A 395 -7.76 11.43 16.33
CA LEU A 395 -6.96 12.46 15.68
C LEU A 395 -6.47 12.01 14.30
N ASP A 396 -5.97 10.78 14.18
CA ASP A 396 -5.56 10.16 12.91
C ASP A 396 -6.71 10.14 11.90
N THR A 397 -7.91 9.79 12.34
CA THR A 397 -9.10 9.77 11.49
C THR A 397 -9.35 11.15 10.86
N VAL A 398 -9.26 12.21 11.66
CA VAL A 398 -9.43 13.59 11.18
C VAL A 398 -8.25 14.02 10.29
N LEU A 399 -7.02 13.71 10.72
CA LEU A 399 -5.80 14.12 10.03
C LEU A 399 -5.69 13.45 8.66
N TYR A 400 -5.91 12.15 8.57
CA TYR A 400 -5.94 11.40 7.31
C TYR A 400 -7.06 11.90 6.39
N CYS A 401 -8.23 12.30 6.93
CA CYS A 401 -9.30 12.90 6.13
C CYS A 401 -8.87 14.24 5.51
N ILE A 402 -8.32 15.15 6.32
CA ILE A 402 -7.85 16.47 5.87
C ILE A 402 -6.73 16.30 4.85
N LEU A 403 -5.73 15.47 5.18
CA LEU A 403 -4.58 15.22 4.32
C LEU A 403 -5.01 14.56 3.00
N GLY A 404 -5.95 13.61 3.04
CA GLY A 404 -6.50 12.97 1.84
C GLY A 404 -7.25 13.97 0.94
N LEU A 405 -8.12 14.80 1.50
CA LEU A 405 -8.83 15.84 0.73
C LEU A 405 -7.89 16.91 0.16
N TYR A 406 -6.82 17.25 0.89
CA TYR A 406 -5.78 18.16 0.44
C TYR A 406 -4.96 17.55 -0.71
N LEU A 407 -4.45 16.34 -0.53
CA LEU A 407 -3.62 15.66 -1.54
C LEU A 407 -4.40 15.35 -2.82
N ASP A 408 -5.71 15.05 -2.75
CA ASP A 408 -6.52 14.84 -3.97
C ASP A 408 -6.65 16.11 -4.83
N LYS A 409 -6.45 17.31 -4.25
CA LYS A 409 -6.43 18.59 -4.98
C LYS A 409 -5.04 18.97 -5.48
N VAL A 410 -3.99 18.60 -4.74
CA VAL A 410 -2.60 18.95 -5.08
C VAL A 410 -2.01 17.96 -6.09
N MET A 411 -2.33 16.67 -5.99
CA MET A 411 -1.74 15.67 -6.85
C MET A 411 -2.24 15.79 -8.30
N PRO A 412 -1.35 15.68 -9.30
CA PRO A 412 -1.70 15.83 -10.71
C PRO A 412 -2.64 14.70 -11.17
N LYS A 413 -3.84 15.07 -11.60
CA LYS A 413 -4.79 14.18 -12.28
C LYS A 413 -4.51 14.20 -13.78
N GLU A 414 -4.70 13.07 -14.47
CA GLU A 414 -4.42 12.95 -15.91
C GLU A 414 -5.18 13.99 -16.76
N ASN A 415 -6.38 14.40 -16.32
CA ASN A 415 -7.27 15.32 -17.05
C ASN A 415 -7.67 16.58 -16.25
N GLY A 416 -7.18 16.76 -15.02
CA GLY A 416 -7.63 17.80 -14.10
C GLY A 416 -6.55 18.84 -13.78
N VAL A 417 -6.97 20.03 -13.35
CA VAL A 417 -6.03 21.05 -12.88
C VAL A 417 -5.60 20.74 -11.45
N SER A 418 -4.30 20.45 -11.29
CA SER A 418 -3.65 20.36 -9.98
C SER A 418 -3.44 21.77 -9.42
N TYR A 419 -3.82 21.94 -8.16
CA TYR A 419 -3.51 23.16 -7.43
C TYR A 419 -2.06 23.12 -6.92
N PRO A 420 -1.32 24.24 -6.93
CA PRO A 420 -0.01 24.30 -6.30
C PRO A 420 -0.14 24.00 -4.80
N TRP A 421 0.84 23.32 -4.23
CA TRP A 421 0.86 22.92 -2.80
C TRP A 421 0.48 24.05 -1.82
N TYR A 422 0.91 25.29 -2.06
CA TYR A 422 0.58 26.43 -1.20
C TYR A 422 -0.81 27.06 -1.43
N PHE A 423 -1.72 26.47 -2.22
CA PHE A 423 -2.99 27.12 -2.60
C PHE A 423 -3.86 27.54 -1.40
N LEU A 424 -3.79 26.82 -0.28
CA LEU A 424 -4.50 27.16 0.95
C LEU A 424 -3.99 28.45 1.60
N PHE A 425 -2.75 28.85 1.35
CA PHE A 425 -2.17 30.10 1.87
C PHE A 425 -2.40 31.29 0.94
N VAL A 426 -2.98 31.07 -0.25
CA VAL A 426 -3.28 32.13 -1.21
C VAL A 426 -4.62 32.77 -0.85
N LYS A 427 -4.59 34.06 -0.46
CA LYS A 427 -5.79 34.84 -0.08
C LYS A 427 -6.88 34.91 -1.17
N SER A 428 -6.51 34.72 -2.44
CA SER A 428 -7.46 34.70 -3.56
C SER A 428 -8.34 33.43 -3.61
N PHE A 429 -7.93 32.34 -2.96
CA PHE A 429 -8.71 31.10 -2.90
C PHE A 429 -9.89 31.20 -1.94
N TRP A 430 -9.70 31.85 -0.78
CA TRP A 430 -10.72 31.98 0.27
C TRP A 430 -11.72 33.11 0.03
N ARG A 431 -11.33 34.17 -0.72
CA ARG A 431 -12.26 35.22 -1.12
C ARG A 431 -13.07 34.74 -2.33
N LYS A 432 -14.31 34.29 -2.09
CA LYS A 432 -15.34 34.35 -3.13
C LYS A 432 -15.36 35.79 -3.68
N LYS A 433 -15.07 35.98 -4.96
CA LYS A 433 -15.37 37.25 -5.63
C LYS A 433 -16.88 37.46 -5.47
N SER A 434 -17.27 38.40 -4.62
CA SER A 434 -18.62 38.93 -4.63
C SER A 434 -18.84 39.53 -6.01
N SER A 435 -19.77 38.96 -6.77
CA SER A 435 -20.32 39.65 -7.93
C SER A 435 -20.92 40.96 -7.43
N PRO A 436 -20.62 42.12 -8.02
CA PRO A 436 -21.34 43.33 -7.73
C PRO A 436 -22.77 43.14 -8.27
N SER A 437 -23.74 43.08 -7.36
CA SER A 437 -25.16 43.10 -7.68
C SER A 437 -25.55 44.51 -8.15
N HIS A 438 -26.08 44.57 -9.38
CA HIS A 438 -26.88 45.62 -10.01
C HIS A 438 -26.87 47.06 -9.45
N GLY A 439 -26.41 47.98 -10.30
CA GLY A 439 -26.78 49.39 -10.26
C GLY A 439 -26.09 50.18 -11.37
N SER A 440 -26.89 50.79 -12.24
CA SER A 440 -26.57 51.77 -13.30
C SER A 440 -26.13 51.27 -14.68
N HIS A 441 -27.00 51.58 -15.65
CA HIS A 441 -26.68 51.91 -17.04
C HIS A 441 -25.25 52.44 -17.19
N LEU A 442 -24.42 51.72 -17.95
CA LEU A 442 -23.31 52.34 -18.66
C LEU A 442 -23.37 51.81 -20.09
N GLU A 443 -24.02 52.62 -20.91
CA GLU A 443 -23.93 52.57 -22.36
C GLU A 443 -22.46 52.45 -22.77
N VAL A 444 -22.08 51.31 -23.31
CA VAL A 444 -20.94 51.26 -24.21
C VAL A 444 -21.47 51.86 -25.51
N LYS A 445 -21.19 53.15 -25.70
CA LYS A 445 -21.50 53.93 -26.91
C LYS A 445 -21.18 53.10 -28.17
N PHE A 446 -22.23 52.72 -28.87
CA PHE A 446 -22.19 52.34 -30.28
C PHE A 446 -21.96 53.64 -31.06
N ASN A 447 -20.71 54.08 -31.21
CA ASN A 447 -20.40 55.14 -32.16
C ASN A 447 -20.37 54.53 -33.56
N GLY A 448 -21.42 54.80 -34.33
CA GLY A 448 -21.38 54.68 -35.77
C GLY A 448 -20.27 55.55 -36.33
N ILE A 449 -19.31 54.92 -37.00
CA ILE A 449 -18.50 55.55 -38.03
C ILE A 449 -18.64 54.66 -39.26
N THR A 450 -19.39 55.17 -40.22
CA THR A 450 -19.29 54.84 -41.63
C THR A 450 -17.82 54.80 -42.05
N SER A 451 -17.27 53.62 -42.27
CA SER A 451 -16.01 53.48 -43.02
C SER A 451 -16.34 53.44 -44.50
N LYS A 452 -16.16 54.60 -45.16
CA LYS A 452 -15.81 54.65 -46.58
C LYS A 452 -14.68 53.65 -46.86
N THR A 453 -14.74 53.04 -48.04
CA THR A 453 -13.62 52.33 -48.65
C THR A 453 -12.33 53.12 -48.53
N PRO A 454 -11.22 52.41 -48.28
CA PRO A 454 -10.11 52.51 -49.20
C PRO A 454 -9.86 51.15 -49.84
N ASN A 455 -9.80 51.17 -51.17
CA ASN A 455 -9.30 50.08 -51.98
C ASN A 455 -7.88 49.69 -51.53
N GLY A 456 -7.61 48.39 -51.54
CA GLY A 456 -6.26 47.82 -51.60
C GLY A 456 -5.72 47.34 -50.26
N CYS A 457 -5.98 46.06 -49.93
CA CYS A 457 -5.05 45.09 -49.35
C CYS A 457 -5.85 43.84 -48.95
N ILE A 458 -5.79 42.81 -49.79
CA ILE A 458 -6.33 41.46 -49.50
C ILE A 458 -5.29 40.73 -48.65
N GLY A 459 -5.68 40.30 -47.45
CA GLY A 459 -4.94 39.31 -46.66
C GLY A 459 -4.86 39.59 -45.16
N SER A 460 -5.81 39.06 -44.37
CA SER A 460 -5.54 38.27 -43.13
C SER A 460 -6.82 37.90 -42.35
N ASN A 461 -7.16 36.61 -42.35
CA ASN A 461 -7.71 35.79 -41.25
C ASN A 461 -8.91 36.27 -40.41
N VAL A 462 -10.01 36.73 -41.02
CA VAL A 462 -11.33 36.75 -40.33
C VAL A 462 -12.09 35.45 -40.68
N PRO A 463 -12.54 34.66 -39.68
CA PRO A 463 -13.27 33.42 -39.96
C PRO A 463 -14.55 33.71 -40.72
N THR A 464 -14.81 32.88 -41.72
CA THR A 464 -16.02 33.01 -42.54
C THR A 464 -17.21 32.43 -41.79
N VAL A 465 -18.11 33.30 -41.32
CA VAL A 465 -19.31 32.91 -40.57
C VAL A 465 -20.56 33.32 -41.35
N GLU A 466 -21.50 32.38 -41.51
CA GLU A 466 -22.81 32.63 -42.10
C GLU A 466 -23.58 33.68 -41.28
N ALA A 467 -24.29 34.58 -41.97
CA ALA A 467 -25.06 35.64 -41.33
C ALA A 467 -26.19 35.06 -40.46
N VAL A 468 -26.35 35.64 -39.28
CA VAL A 468 -27.28 35.17 -38.24
C VAL A 468 -28.67 35.81 -38.45
N ASN A 469 -29.73 34.99 -38.46
CA ASN A 469 -31.13 35.43 -38.59
C ASN A 469 -31.56 36.35 -37.43
N LEU A 470 -32.60 37.17 -37.62
CA LEU A 470 -33.13 38.07 -36.57
C LEU A 470 -33.48 37.33 -35.27
N ASP A 471 -34.10 36.16 -35.36
CA ASP A 471 -34.47 35.35 -34.19
C ASP A 471 -33.26 34.92 -33.36
N MET A 472 -32.16 34.57 -34.02
CA MET A 472 -30.92 34.18 -33.36
C MET A 472 -30.23 35.38 -32.70
N LYS A 473 -30.27 36.57 -33.34
CA LYS A 473 -29.81 37.81 -32.70
C LYS A 473 -30.64 38.16 -31.47
N GLN A 474 -31.94 37.92 -31.50
CA GLN A 474 -32.81 38.14 -30.33
C GLN A 474 -32.44 37.20 -29.17
N GLN A 475 -32.11 35.93 -29.45
CA GLN A 475 -31.62 34.99 -28.43
C GLN A 475 -30.29 35.43 -27.78
N GLU A 476 -29.42 36.15 -28.51
CA GLU A 476 -28.21 36.73 -27.93
C GLU A 476 -28.51 37.85 -26.95
N VAL A 477 -29.48 38.71 -27.28
CA VAL A 477 -29.94 39.80 -26.41
C VAL A 477 -30.63 39.24 -25.17
N ASP A 478 -31.50 38.25 -25.34
CA ASP A 478 -32.18 37.54 -24.26
C ASP A 478 -31.23 36.68 -23.40
N SER A 479 -29.95 36.56 -23.79
CA SER A 479 -28.97 35.65 -23.20
C SER A 479 -29.43 34.18 -23.18
N ARG A 480 -30.29 33.76 -24.12
CA ARG A 480 -30.76 32.37 -24.31
C ARG A 480 -29.86 31.59 -25.28
N CYS A 481 -28.55 31.71 -25.11
CA CYS A 481 -27.55 31.09 -25.96
C CYS A 481 -26.29 30.74 -25.16
N ILE A 482 -25.37 30.02 -25.79
CA ILE A 482 -24.01 29.86 -25.30
C ILE A 482 -23.11 30.78 -26.12
N GLN A 483 -22.41 31.71 -25.47
CA GLN A 483 -21.49 32.64 -26.13
C GLN A 483 -20.07 32.37 -25.67
N ILE A 484 -19.23 31.87 -26.58
CA ILE A 484 -17.80 31.65 -26.36
C ILE A 484 -17.04 32.92 -26.77
N ARG A 485 -16.30 33.51 -25.84
CA ARG A 485 -15.61 34.81 -25.99
C ARG A 485 -14.09 34.63 -25.85
N ASN A 486 -13.39 34.60 -26.98
CA ASN A 486 -11.92 34.51 -27.06
C ASN A 486 -11.32 33.39 -26.21
N LEU A 487 -11.95 32.21 -26.21
CA LEU A 487 -11.54 31.11 -25.35
C LEU A 487 -10.16 30.59 -25.79
N HIS A 488 -9.24 30.49 -24.84
CA HIS A 488 -7.83 30.20 -25.12
C HIS A 488 -7.25 29.19 -24.12
N LYS A 489 -6.52 28.18 -24.61
CA LYS A 489 -5.91 27.11 -23.80
C LYS A 489 -4.52 26.74 -24.28
N VAL A 490 -3.54 26.86 -23.39
CA VAL A 490 -2.14 26.45 -23.63
C VAL A 490 -1.72 25.40 -22.62
N TYR A 491 -1.13 24.31 -23.11
CA TYR A 491 -0.48 23.29 -22.29
C TYR A 491 1.03 23.50 -22.28
N THR A 492 1.61 23.56 -21.09
CA THR A 492 3.06 23.59 -20.89
C THR A 492 3.58 22.16 -20.78
N THR A 493 4.29 21.67 -21.80
CA THR A 493 4.97 20.38 -21.75
C THR A 493 6.49 20.55 -21.62
N LYS A 494 7.20 19.50 -21.20
CA LYS A 494 8.68 19.50 -21.13
C LYS A 494 9.36 19.79 -22.48
N ARG A 495 8.64 19.65 -23.60
CA ARG A 495 9.13 19.88 -24.97
C ARG A 495 8.75 21.26 -25.54
N GLY A 496 7.93 22.05 -24.82
CA GLY A 496 7.45 23.35 -25.29
C GLY A 496 6.02 23.69 -24.85
N LYS A 497 5.56 24.89 -25.21
CA LYS A 497 4.16 25.34 -25.03
C LYS A 497 3.34 24.94 -26.25
N CYS A 498 2.28 24.17 -26.07
CA CYS A 498 1.34 23.80 -27.13
C CYS A 498 0.03 24.58 -26.94
N CYS A 499 -0.32 25.44 -27.90
CA CYS A 499 -1.62 26.10 -27.92
C CYS A 499 -2.66 25.15 -28.50
N ALA A 500 -3.58 24.67 -27.67
CA ALA A 500 -4.61 23.72 -28.08
C ALA A 500 -5.87 24.41 -28.60
N VAL A 501 -6.19 25.60 -28.06
CA VAL A 501 -7.32 26.43 -28.51
C VAL A 501 -6.83 27.87 -28.52
N ASN A 502 -6.91 28.53 -29.68
CA ASN A 502 -6.44 29.88 -29.90
C ASN A 502 -7.62 30.82 -30.17
N SER A 503 -8.02 31.59 -29.14
CA SER A 503 -8.99 32.69 -29.22
C SER A 503 -10.30 32.32 -29.92
N LEU A 504 -10.90 31.19 -29.54
CA LEU A 504 -12.14 30.71 -30.14
C LEU A 504 -13.32 31.66 -29.82
N GLN A 505 -14.02 32.12 -30.86
CA GLN A 505 -15.26 32.88 -30.78
C GLN A 505 -16.37 32.10 -31.49
N LEU A 506 -17.44 31.76 -30.77
CA LEU A 506 -18.54 30.95 -31.30
C LEU A 506 -19.80 31.13 -30.46
N THR A 507 -20.96 31.21 -31.12
CA THR A 507 -22.27 31.32 -30.47
C THR A 507 -23.14 30.11 -30.82
N LEU A 508 -23.82 29.53 -29.82
CA LEU A 508 -24.73 28.40 -29.97
C LEU A 508 -26.15 28.81 -29.57
N TYR A 509 -27.12 28.49 -30.40
CA TYR A 509 -28.51 28.95 -30.28
C TYR A 509 -29.46 27.82 -29.89
N GLU A 510 -30.60 28.20 -29.32
CA GLU A 510 -31.68 27.29 -28.95
C GLU A 510 -32.36 26.71 -30.20
N ASN A 511 -32.82 25.46 -30.12
CA ASN A 511 -33.40 24.69 -31.22
C ASN A 511 -32.42 24.32 -32.35
N GLN A 512 -31.11 24.36 -32.09
CA GLN A 512 -30.09 24.04 -33.09
C GLN A 512 -29.12 22.96 -32.60
N ILE A 513 -28.68 22.14 -33.55
CA ILE A 513 -27.53 21.26 -33.40
C ILE A 513 -26.34 21.92 -34.09
N LEU A 514 -25.32 22.28 -33.31
CA LEU A 514 -24.04 22.74 -33.82
C LEU A 514 -23.06 21.56 -33.88
N ALA A 515 -22.64 21.18 -35.08
CA ALA A 515 -21.60 20.17 -35.29
C ALA A 515 -20.21 20.81 -35.35
N LEU A 516 -19.33 20.48 -34.41
CA LEU A 516 -17.93 20.91 -34.37
C LEU A 516 -17.03 19.86 -35.03
N LEU A 517 -16.57 20.17 -36.24
CA LEU A 517 -15.67 19.36 -37.06
C LEU A 517 -14.22 19.83 -36.94
N GLY A 518 -13.28 18.92 -37.15
CA GLY A 518 -11.85 19.20 -37.06
C GLY A 518 -11.04 17.92 -37.16
N HIS A 519 -9.76 17.99 -37.53
CA HIS A 519 -8.87 16.83 -37.49
C HIS A 519 -8.56 16.43 -36.04
N ASN A 520 -7.95 15.27 -35.86
CA ASN A 520 -7.44 14.86 -34.54
C ASN A 520 -6.32 15.82 -34.13
N GLY A 521 -6.42 16.36 -32.90
CA GLY A 521 -5.51 17.41 -32.42
C GLY A 521 -5.95 18.85 -32.73
N ALA A 522 -7.06 19.07 -33.44
CA ALA A 522 -7.54 20.43 -33.74
C ALA A 522 -7.99 21.25 -32.52
N GLY A 523 -8.22 20.61 -31.37
CA GLY A 523 -8.65 21.28 -30.12
C GLY A 523 -10.09 21.00 -29.66
N LYS A 524 -10.88 20.21 -30.43
CA LYS A 524 -12.31 19.91 -30.17
C LYS A 524 -12.61 19.48 -28.73
N SER A 525 -12.00 18.38 -28.28
CA SER A 525 -12.22 17.83 -26.94
C SER A 525 -11.71 18.77 -25.83
N THR A 526 -10.68 19.59 -26.12
CA THR A 526 -10.19 20.63 -25.19
C THR A 526 -11.23 21.73 -25.02
N THR A 527 -11.88 22.16 -26.11
CA THR A 527 -12.99 23.13 -26.07
C THR A 527 -14.16 22.58 -25.26
N ILE A 528 -14.59 21.35 -25.51
CA ILE A 528 -15.66 20.69 -24.73
C ILE A 528 -15.29 20.60 -23.26
N SER A 529 -14.07 20.15 -22.94
CA SER A 529 -13.61 20.01 -21.57
C SER A 529 -13.61 21.33 -20.81
N MET A 530 -13.39 22.46 -21.51
CA MET A 530 -13.54 23.79 -20.93
C MET A 530 -15.00 24.17 -20.71
N LEU A 531 -15.89 23.88 -21.67
CA LEU A 531 -17.31 24.17 -21.56
C LEU A 531 -18.02 23.38 -20.44
N VAL A 532 -17.58 22.13 -20.21
CA VAL A 532 -18.10 21.25 -19.15
C VAL A 532 -17.45 21.56 -17.78
N GLY A 533 -16.40 22.40 -17.76
CA GLY A 533 -15.69 22.79 -16.54
C GLY A 533 -14.80 21.68 -15.96
N LEU A 534 -14.35 20.72 -16.77
CA LEU A 534 -13.26 19.80 -16.40
C LEU A 534 -11.91 20.52 -16.43
N LEU A 535 -11.74 21.44 -17.38
CA LEU A 535 -10.54 22.25 -17.55
C LEU A 535 -10.90 23.74 -17.46
N PRO A 536 -10.25 24.54 -16.61
CA PRO A 536 -10.40 25.98 -16.65
C PRO A 536 -9.66 26.55 -17.89
N PRO A 537 -10.21 27.59 -18.52
CA PRO A 537 -9.55 28.28 -19.63
C PRO A 537 -8.29 29.03 -19.16
N THR A 538 -7.26 29.10 -20.01
CA THR A 538 -6.05 29.90 -19.74
C THR A 538 -6.37 31.39 -19.86
N SER A 539 -7.09 31.78 -20.92
CA SER A 539 -7.62 33.12 -21.13
C SER A 539 -8.97 33.03 -21.84
N GLY A 540 -9.72 34.14 -21.86
CA GLY A 540 -11.08 34.18 -22.38
C GLY A 540 -12.13 33.65 -21.40
N ASP A 541 -13.36 33.60 -21.90
CA ASP A 541 -14.53 33.22 -21.11
C ASP A 541 -15.66 32.63 -21.98
N ALA A 542 -16.65 32.01 -21.35
CA ALA A 542 -17.87 31.57 -22.01
C ALA A 542 -19.09 31.79 -21.10
N MET A 543 -20.17 32.28 -21.71
CA MET A 543 -21.45 32.56 -21.07
C MET A 543 -22.47 31.51 -21.51
N VAL A 544 -23.09 30.80 -20.56
CA VAL A 544 -24.14 29.80 -20.79
C VAL A 544 -25.42 30.29 -20.13
N PHE A 545 -26.44 30.65 -20.91
CA PHE A 545 -27.71 31.19 -20.39
C PHE A 545 -27.52 32.37 -19.41
N GLY A 546 -26.63 33.31 -19.75
CA GLY A 546 -26.28 34.46 -18.90
C GLY A 546 -25.35 34.15 -17.72
N LYS A 547 -24.92 32.88 -17.53
CA LYS A 547 -24.02 32.46 -16.45
C LYS A 547 -22.62 32.22 -16.95
N ASN A 548 -21.61 32.57 -16.16
CA ASN A 548 -20.22 32.50 -16.57
C ASN A 548 -19.56 31.18 -16.12
N ILE A 549 -18.80 30.53 -17.00
CA ILE A 549 -18.16 29.23 -16.73
C ILE A 549 -17.11 29.30 -15.63
N ARG A 550 -16.46 30.45 -15.42
CA ARG A 550 -15.42 30.60 -14.38
C ARG A 550 -16.02 30.79 -12.98
N THR A 551 -17.20 31.41 -12.87
CA THR A 551 -17.83 31.76 -11.58
C THR A 551 -18.97 30.82 -11.19
N ASP A 552 -19.82 30.42 -12.13
CA ASP A 552 -21.14 29.82 -11.87
C ASP A 552 -21.29 28.38 -12.38
N MET A 553 -20.17 27.67 -12.55
CA MET A 553 -20.15 26.33 -13.15
C MET A 553 -21.06 25.30 -12.44
N ASP A 554 -21.16 25.37 -11.11
CA ASP A 554 -22.04 24.49 -10.33
C ASP A 554 -23.52 24.64 -10.72
N GLU A 555 -23.95 25.84 -11.12
CA GLU A 555 -25.31 26.07 -11.60
C GLU A 555 -25.49 25.65 -13.05
N ILE A 556 -24.47 25.87 -13.89
CA ILE A 556 -24.46 25.45 -15.30
C ILE A 556 -24.62 23.92 -15.39
N ARG A 557 -23.91 23.15 -14.54
CA ARG A 557 -23.97 21.67 -14.54
C ARG A 557 -25.35 21.09 -14.26
N LYS A 558 -26.23 21.82 -13.56
CA LYS A 558 -27.61 21.37 -13.30
C LYS A 558 -28.42 21.26 -14.59
N GLY A 559 -28.20 22.18 -15.54
CA GLY A 559 -28.90 22.21 -16.83
C GLY A 559 -28.09 21.63 -18.01
N LEU A 560 -26.92 21.05 -17.75
CA LEU A 560 -25.97 20.57 -18.76
C LEU A 560 -25.94 19.04 -18.81
N GLY A 561 -26.33 18.44 -19.94
CA GLY A 561 -26.15 17.02 -20.25
C GLY A 561 -24.82 16.79 -20.98
N VAL A 562 -24.08 15.75 -20.62
CA VAL A 562 -22.79 15.43 -21.26
C VAL A 562 -22.71 13.96 -21.61
N CYS A 563 -22.47 13.65 -22.87
CA CYS A 563 -22.06 12.33 -23.32
C CYS A 563 -20.57 12.42 -23.70
N ALA A 564 -19.70 11.90 -22.83
CA ALA A 564 -18.24 11.93 -23.03
C ALA A 564 -17.79 10.91 -24.08
N GLN A 565 -16.59 11.01 -24.63
CA GLN A 565 -16.06 10.06 -25.63
C GLN A 565 -16.03 8.61 -25.12
N ASN A 566 -15.56 8.40 -23.88
CA ASN A 566 -15.58 7.10 -23.23
C ASN A 566 -16.88 6.92 -22.43
N ASP A 567 -17.45 5.72 -22.44
CA ASP A 567 -18.65 5.40 -21.66
C ASP A 567 -18.34 5.33 -20.16
N ILE A 568 -18.77 6.35 -19.42
CA ILE A 568 -18.55 6.47 -17.98
C ILE A 568 -19.72 5.80 -17.23
N LEU A 569 -19.69 4.47 -17.21
CA LEU A 569 -20.76 3.64 -16.65
C LEU A 569 -20.26 2.75 -15.51
N PHE A 570 -21.14 2.38 -14.59
CA PHE A 570 -20.87 1.42 -13.52
C PHE A 570 -21.09 -0.01 -14.04
N PRO A 571 -20.06 -0.86 -14.15
CA PRO A 571 -20.20 -2.16 -14.80
C PRO A 571 -21.16 -3.10 -14.07
N GLU A 572 -21.33 -2.98 -12.75
CA GLU A 572 -22.14 -3.88 -11.93
C GLU A 572 -23.63 -3.50 -11.87
N LEU A 573 -23.99 -2.27 -12.23
CA LEU A 573 -25.37 -1.76 -12.16
C LEU A 573 -26.14 -2.06 -13.46
N THR A 574 -27.46 -2.07 -13.36
CA THR A 574 -28.40 -2.25 -14.48
C THR A 574 -28.72 -0.94 -15.18
N VAL A 575 -29.29 -1.02 -16.39
CA VAL A 575 -29.74 0.14 -17.17
C VAL A 575 -30.70 1.03 -16.35
N ARG A 576 -31.69 0.42 -15.71
CA ARG A 576 -32.65 1.13 -14.84
C ARG A 576 -31.97 1.86 -13.69
N GLU A 577 -31.13 1.16 -12.92
CA GLU A 577 -30.44 1.74 -11.76
C GLU A 577 -29.53 2.92 -12.16
N HIS A 578 -28.88 2.86 -13.33
CA HIS A 578 -28.11 3.99 -13.85
C HIS A 578 -28.98 5.21 -14.07
N LEU A 579 -30.07 5.07 -14.83
CA LEU A 579 -30.95 6.19 -15.16
C LEU A 579 -31.60 6.76 -13.89
N GLU A 580 -32.01 5.93 -12.93
CA GLU A 580 -32.51 6.40 -11.63
C GLU A 580 -31.47 7.24 -10.87
N ILE A 581 -30.21 6.77 -10.78
CA ILE A 581 -29.15 7.50 -10.08
C ILE A 581 -28.92 8.87 -10.74
N PHE A 582 -28.76 8.90 -12.06
CA PHE A 582 -28.49 10.14 -12.78
C PHE A 582 -29.70 11.09 -12.80
N ALA A 583 -30.94 10.58 -12.84
CA ALA A 583 -32.14 11.39 -12.69
C ALA A 583 -32.22 12.06 -11.32
N ILE A 584 -31.89 11.33 -10.24
CA ILE A 584 -31.83 11.92 -8.88
C ILE A 584 -30.72 12.97 -8.78
N LEU A 585 -29.55 12.72 -9.40
CA LEU A 585 -28.44 13.68 -9.44
C LEU A 585 -28.82 14.96 -10.20
N LYS A 586 -29.60 14.84 -11.28
CA LYS A 586 -30.14 15.96 -12.06
C LYS A 586 -31.31 16.67 -11.38
N GLY A 587 -31.83 16.12 -10.29
CA GLY A 587 -32.85 16.77 -9.45
C GLY A 587 -34.30 16.45 -9.85
N VAL A 588 -34.52 15.39 -10.62
CA VAL A 588 -35.88 14.86 -10.89
C VAL A 588 -36.57 14.51 -9.58
N GLU A 589 -37.85 14.83 -9.46
CA GLU A 589 -38.66 14.53 -8.28
C GLU A 589 -38.94 13.03 -8.16
N GLU A 590 -38.95 12.49 -6.93
CA GLU A 590 -39.09 11.04 -6.69
C GLU A 590 -40.40 10.48 -7.26
N ASP A 591 -41.49 11.25 -7.22
CA ASP A 591 -42.82 10.84 -7.73
C ASP A 591 -42.87 10.68 -9.25
N LEU A 592 -42.02 11.42 -9.97
CA LEU A 592 -41.93 11.41 -11.44
C LEU A 592 -40.77 10.54 -11.95
N LEU A 593 -39.94 10.02 -11.04
CA LEU A 593 -38.70 9.33 -11.36
C LEU A 593 -38.94 8.09 -12.22
N GLU A 594 -39.85 7.20 -11.81
CA GLU A 594 -40.10 5.96 -12.53
C GLU A 594 -40.67 6.20 -13.93
N ARG A 595 -41.59 7.17 -14.07
CA ARG A 595 -42.17 7.54 -15.37
C ARG A 595 -41.10 8.08 -16.31
N LYS A 596 -40.30 9.06 -15.87
CA LYS A 596 -39.21 9.63 -16.68
C LYS A 596 -38.14 8.60 -17.03
N VAL A 597 -37.85 7.66 -16.15
CA VAL A 597 -36.88 6.58 -16.43
C VAL A 597 -37.42 5.64 -17.51
N ASN A 598 -38.68 5.18 -17.39
CA ASN A 598 -39.28 4.30 -18.39
C ASN A 598 -39.38 4.99 -19.76
N GLU A 599 -39.85 6.25 -19.80
CA GLU A 599 -39.89 7.07 -21.01
C GLU A 599 -38.49 7.18 -21.66
N MET A 600 -37.45 7.47 -20.87
CA MET A 600 -36.08 7.58 -21.38
C MET A 600 -35.54 6.25 -21.91
N VAL A 601 -35.87 5.12 -21.26
CA VAL A 601 -35.46 3.80 -21.73
C VAL A 601 -36.10 3.47 -23.10
N ASP A 602 -37.37 3.81 -23.28
CA ASP A 602 -38.09 3.61 -24.52
C ASP A 602 -37.53 4.53 -25.63
N GLU A 603 -37.27 5.80 -25.33
CA GLU A 603 -36.71 6.76 -26.29
C GLU A 603 -35.31 6.35 -26.78
N VAL A 604 -34.48 5.81 -25.90
CA VAL A 604 -33.13 5.35 -26.21
C VAL A 604 -33.13 3.98 -26.91
N GLY A 605 -34.26 3.27 -26.90
CA GLY A 605 -34.40 1.94 -27.52
C GLY A 605 -33.70 0.84 -26.73
N LEU A 606 -33.82 0.87 -25.40
CA LEU A 606 -33.25 -0.13 -24.47
C LEU A 606 -34.33 -0.86 -23.63
N ALA A 607 -35.61 -0.79 -24.03
CA ALA A 607 -36.74 -1.42 -23.33
C ALA A 607 -36.51 -2.91 -23.04
N ASP A 608 -35.95 -3.67 -23.98
CA ASP A 608 -35.71 -5.10 -23.81
C ASP A 608 -34.56 -5.42 -22.83
N LYS A 609 -33.77 -4.42 -22.44
CA LYS A 609 -32.54 -4.57 -21.63
C LYS A 609 -32.56 -3.76 -20.32
N VAL A 610 -33.73 -3.27 -19.89
CA VAL A 610 -33.91 -2.45 -18.67
C VAL A 610 -33.23 -3.06 -17.44
N ASN A 611 -33.41 -4.36 -17.21
CA ASN A 611 -32.92 -5.08 -16.03
C ASN A 611 -31.58 -5.81 -16.28
N THR A 612 -30.95 -5.56 -17.43
CA THR A 612 -29.68 -6.17 -17.80
C THR A 612 -28.51 -5.36 -17.23
N ILE A 613 -27.46 -6.05 -16.78
CA ILE A 613 -26.25 -5.44 -16.21
C ILE A 613 -25.41 -4.79 -17.32
N VAL A 614 -24.87 -3.59 -17.07
CA VAL A 614 -24.12 -2.83 -18.09
C VAL A 614 -22.93 -3.59 -18.64
N ASN A 615 -22.20 -4.37 -17.83
CA ASN A 615 -21.06 -5.13 -18.31
C ASN A 615 -21.41 -6.10 -19.47
N SER A 616 -22.65 -6.60 -19.50
CA SER A 616 -23.15 -7.52 -20.54
C SER A 616 -23.69 -6.83 -21.80
N LEU A 617 -23.78 -5.51 -21.81
CA LEU A 617 -24.24 -4.73 -22.97
C LEU A 617 -23.16 -4.66 -24.06
N SER A 618 -23.58 -4.61 -25.33
CA SER A 618 -22.68 -4.31 -26.45
C SER A 618 -22.17 -2.86 -26.38
N GLY A 619 -21.08 -2.54 -27.09
CA GLY A 619 -20.55 -1.17 -27.14
C GLY A 619 -21.60 -0.15 -27.58
N GLY A 620 -22.35 -0.44 -28.65
CA GLY A 620 -23.43 0.43 -29.11
C GLY A 620 -24.57 0.61 -28.09
N MET A 621 -24.92 -0.43 -27.33
CA MET A 621 -25.92 -0.34 -26.26
C MET A 621 -25.43 0.49 -25.07
N LYS A 622 -24.15 0.35 -24.69
CA LYS A 622 -23.52 1.22 -23.66
C LYS A 622 -23.56 2.68 -24.09
N ARG A 623 -23.28 2.92 -25.37
CA ARG A 623 -23.30 4.27 -25.94
C ARG A 623 -24.69 4.89 -25.96
N LYS A 624 -25.72 4.09 -26.28
CA LYS A 624 -27.14 4.47 -26.13
C LYS A 624 -27.48 4.83 -24.68
N LEU A 625 -27.04 4.02 -23.70
CA LEU A 625 -27.23 4.33 -22.28
C LEU A 625 -26.53 5.64 -21.88
N SER A 626 -25.30 5.87 -22.31
CA SER A 626 -24.57 7.13 -22.08
C SER A 626 -25.33 8.34 -22.64
N LEU A 627 -25.93 8.19 -23.82
CA LEU A 627 -26.81 9.21 -24.39
C LEU A 627 -28.05 9.43 -23.51
N GLY A 628 -28.73 8.37 -23.07
CA GLY A 628 -29.87 8.47 -22.14
C GLY A 628 -29.53 9.22 -20.84
N ILE A 629 -28.35 8.97 -20.27
CA ILE A 629 -27.85 9.67 -19.09
C ILE A 629 -27.61 11.18 -19.36
N ALA A 630 -27.18 11.56 -20.55
CA ALA A 630 -27.03 12.97 -20.92
C ALA A 630 -28.38 13.68 -21.07
N LEU A 631 -29.42 12.94 -21.50
CA LEU A 631 -30.75 13.49 -21.81
C LEU A 631 -31.69 13.57 -20.60
N ILE A 632 -31.48 12.71 -19.60
CA ILE A 632 -32.35 12.64 -18.43
C ILE A 632 -32.30 13.92 -17.59
N GLY A 633 -33.44 14.32 -17.03
CA GLY A 633 -33.56 15.53 -16.21
C GLY A 633 -33.76 16.84 -16.99
N ASP A 634 -34.20 16.77 -18.25
CA ASP A 634 -34.55 17.93 -19.10
C ASP A 634 -33.42 18.95 -19.24
N SER A 635 -32.21 18.45 -19.53
CA SER A 635 -31.03 19.28 -19.78
C SER A 635 -31.23 20.23 -20.96
N LYS A 636 -31.11 21.55 -20.72
CA LYS A 636 -31.25 22.60 -21.75
C LYS A 636 -30.05 22.67 -22.69
N VAL A 637 -28.86 22.37 -22.17
CA VAL A 637 -27.63 22.28 -22.95
C VAL A 637 -27.20 20.82 -22.97
N ILE A 638 -26.91 20.27 -24.15
CA ILE A 638 -26.40 18.91 -24.29
C ILE A 638 -25.10 18.98 -25.10
N ILE A 639 -24.05 18.38 -24.56
CA ILE A 639 -22.76 18.24 -25.25
C ILE A 639 -22.52 16.75 -25.52
N LEU A 640 -22.35 16.41 -26.80
CA LEU A 640 -22.14 15.04 -27.28
C LEU A 640 -20.76 14.94 -27.92
N ASP A 641 -19.87 14.18 -27.30
CA ASP A 641 -18.52 13.96 -27.81
C ASP A 641 -18.41 12.61 -28.52
N GLU A 642 -18.48 12.62 -29.85
CA GLU A 642 -18.45 11.46 -30.76
C GLU A 642 -19.55 10.40 -30.48
N PRO A 643 -20.84 10.77 -30.35
CA PRO A 643 -21.89 9.91 -29.80
C PRO A 643 -22.12 8.61 -30.59
N THR A 644 -21.83 8.55 -31.89
CA THR A 644 -22.06 7.34 -32.71
C THR A 644 -20.79 6.55 -33.04
N SER A 645 -19.64 6.91 -32.47
CA SER A 645 -18.40 6.16 -32.66
C SER A 645 -18.51 4.72 -32.16
N GLY A 646 -18.11 3.75 -32.98
CA GLY A 646 -18.13 2.32 -32.63
C GLY A 646 -19.52 1.66 -32.60
N MET A 647 -20.57 2.33 -33.11
CA MET A 647 -21.89 1.72 -33.31
C MET A 647 -22.00 1.03 -34.68
N ASP A 648 -22.91 0.06 -34.78
CA ASP A 648 -23.35 -0.47 -36.07
C ASP A 648 -24.20 0.58 -36.85
N PRO A 649 -24.24 0.52 -38.19
CA PRO A 649 -24.95 1.53 -38.99
C PRO A 649 -26.43 1.70 -38.65
N TYR A 650 -27.12 0.64 -38.22
CA TYR A 650 -28.53 0.70 -37.86
C TYR A 650 -28.72 1.45 -36.53
N SER A 651 -27.97 1.09 -35.49
CA SER A 651 -27.98 1.77 -34.20
C SER A 651 -27.56 3.24 -34.30
N MET A 652 -26.60 3.56 -35.17
CA MET A 652 -26.19 4.93 -35.46
C MET A 652 -27.37 5.75 -36.02
N ARG A 653 -28.06 5.26 -37.05
CA ARG A 653 -29.22 5.95 -37.64
C ARG A 653 -30.35 6.14 -36.65
N SER A 654 -30.65 5.13 -35.83
CA SER A 654 -31.64 5.23 -34.76
C SER A 654 -31.28 6.34 -33.75
N THR A 655 -30.01 6.43 -33.37
CA THR A 655 -29.48 7.47 -32.48
C THR A 655 -29.59 8.86 -33.09
N TRP A 656 -29.32 9.01 -34.40
CA TRP A 656 -29.48 10.27 -35.11
C TRP A 656 -30.93 10.77 -35.10
N GLN A 657 -31.90 9.86 -35.30
CA GLN A 657 -33.32 10.22 -35.23
C GLN A 657 -33.73 10.67 -33.82
N LEU A 658 -33.20 10.01 -32.78
CA LEU A 658 -33.39 10.45 -31.40
C LEU A 658 -32.85 11.87 -31.19
N ILE A 659 -31.60 12.15 -31.60
CA ILE A 659 -30.97 13.48 -31.47
C ILE A 659 -31.78 14.57 -32.21
N LYS A 660 -32.31 14.27 -33.40
CA LYS A 660 -33.19 15.19 -34.13
C LYS A 660 -34.50 15.47 -33.39
N LYS A 661 -35.14 14.43 -32.81
CA LYS A 661 -36.40 14.55 -32.08
C LYS A 661 -36.26 15.44 -30.84
N ILE A 662 -35.17 15.29 -30.08
CA ILE A 662 -34.92 16.02 -28.82
C ILE A 662 -34.43 17.46 -29.00
N LYS A 663 -34.16 17.90 -30.24
CA LYS A 663 -33.59 19.22 -30.55
C LYS A 663 -34.44 20.39 -30.02
N LYS A 664 -35.76 20.22 -30.00
CA LYS A 664 -36.71 21.29 -29.65
C LYS A 664 -36.52 21.75 -28.19
N GLY A 665 -36.34 23.04 -27.98
CA GLY A 665 -36.11 23.70 -26.69
C GLY A 665 -34.71 23.45 -26.09
N ARG A 666 -33.76 22.94 -26.88
CA ARG A 666 -32.41 22.57 -26.40
C ARG A 666 -31.31 23.15 -27.29
N ILE A 667 -30.12 23.34 -26.72
CA ILE A 667 -28.88 23.66 -27.43
C ILE A 667 -28.03 22.40 -27.45
N ILE A 668 -27.74 21.85 -28.63
CA ILE A 668 -26.94 20.63 -28.77
C ILE A 668 -25.61 20.96 -29.44
N LEU A 669 -24.50 20.71 -28.74
CA LEU A 669 -23.14 20.76 -29.30
C LEU A 669 -22.67 19.33 -29.56
N LEU A 670 -22.41 19.01 -30.82
CA LEU A 670 -21.95 17.69 -31.27
C LEU A 670 -20.52 17.80 -31.77
N THR A 671 -19.56 17.08 -31.21
CA THR A 671 -18.26 16.85 -31.88
C THR A 671 -18.30 15.52 -32.60
N THR A 672 -17.87 15.55 -33.85
CA THR A 672 -17.75 14.34 -34.66
C THR A 672 -16.55 14.46 -35.60
N HIS A 673 -16.04 13.30 -36.01
CA HIS A 673 -15.11 13.18 -37.13
C HIS A 673 -15.80 12.63 -38.39
N SER A 674 -17.06 12.20 -38.28
CA SER A 674 -17.87 11.74 -39.41
C SER A 674 -18.54 12.93 -40.08
N MET A 675 -18.27 13.10 -41.37
CA MET A 675 -18.80 14.23 -42.13
C MET A 675 -20.26 14.01 -42.49
N ASP A 676 -20.65 12.75 -42.72
CA ASP A 676 -22.05 12.34 -42.87
C ASP A 676 -22.89 12.67 -41.63
N GLU A 677 -22.35 12.40 -40.43
CA GLU A 677 -23.04 12.72 -39.18
C GLU A 677 -23.28 14.23 -39.06
N ALA A 678 -22.26 15.04 -39.37
CA ALA A 678 -22.37 16.50 -39.34
C ALA A 678 -23.33 17.05 -40.41
N ASP A 679 -23.35 16.48 -41.61
CA ASP A 679 -24.23 16.90 -42.70
C ASP A 679 -25.70 16.56 -42.40
N VAL A 680 -25.96 15.40 -41.80
CA VAL A 680 -27.32 14.94 -41.48
C VAL A 680 -27.86 15.61 -40.21
N LEU A 681 -27.04 15.78 -39.16
CA LEU A 681 -27.48 16.29 -37.86
C LEU A 681 -27.26 17.80 -37.69
N GLY A 682 -26.22 18.37 -38.28
CA GLY A 682 -25.79 19.74 -38.03
C GLY A 682 -26.67 20.77 -38.74
N ASP A 683 -27.44 21.55 -37.99
CA ASP A 683 -28.09 22.76 -38.52
C ASP A 683 -27.02 23.83 -38.85
N ARG A 684 -25.97 23.87 -38.02
CA ARG A 684 -24.75 24.64 -38.26
C ARG A 684 -23.54 23.77 -38.03
N ILE A 685 -22.53 23.97 -38.85
CA ILE A 685 -21.28 23.22 -38.84
C ILE A 685 -20.15 24.22 -38.64
N ALA A 686 -19.31 23.98 -37.63
CA ALA A 686 -18.13 24.77 -37.32
C ALA A 686 -16.89 23.94 -37.61
N ILE A 687 -16.01 24.41 -38.50
CA ILE A 687 -14.77 23.72 -38.85
C ILE A 687 -13.59 24.37 -38.10
N MET A 688 -12.89 23.55 -37.32
CA MET A 688 -11.75 23.96 -36.49
C MET A 688 -10.45 23.32 -37.00
N ALA A 689 -9.40 24.14 -37.13
CA ALA A 689 -8.05 23.70 -37.52
C ALA A 689 -6.99 24.50 -36.75
N ASN A 690 -5.92 23.84 -36.34
CA ASN A 690 -4.81 24.42 -35.56
C ASN A 690 -5.28 25.26 -34.34
N GLY A 691 -6.29 24.78 -33.61
CA GLY A 691 -6.80 25.47 -32.43
C GLY A 691 -7.74 26.65 -32.70
N SER A 692 -7.99 27.01 -33.97
CA SER A 692 -8.78 28.19 -34.37
C SER A 692 -10.02 27.79 -35.19
N LEU A 693 -11.08 28.61 -35.12
CA LEU A 693 -12.26 28.46 -35.97
C LEU A 693 -11.92 29.00 -37.37
N ARG A 694 -12.16 28.21 -38.42
CA ARG A 694 -11.92 28.64 -39.81
C ARG A 694 -13.20 29.12 -40.48
N CYS A 695 -14.27 28.35 -40.36
CA CYS A 695 -15.58 28.73 -40.88
C CYS A 695 -16.72 28.16 -40.03
N CYS A 696 -17.90 28.79 -40.11
CA CYS A 696 -19.11 28.31 -39.46
C CYS A 696 -20.36 28.66 -40.27
N GLY A 697 -21.20 27.67 -40.57
CA GLY A 697 -22.47 27.87 -41.29
C GLY A 697 -23.20 26.57 -41.56
N SER A 698 -24.34 26.63 -42.24
CA SER A 698 -25.10 25.48 -42.70
C SER A 698 -24.30 24.66 -43.72
N SER A 699 -24.60 23.37 -43.85
CA SER A 699 -23.93 22.51 -44.84
C SER A 699 -24.05 23.06 -46.26
N LEU A 700 -25.24 23.56 -46.62
CA LEU A 700 -25.49 24.20 -47.91
C LEU A 700 -24.62 25.45 -48.12
N PHE A 701 -24.52 26.33 -47.11
CA PHE A 701 -23.67 27.51 -47.18
C PHE A 701 -22.19 27.14 -47.37
N LEU A 702 -21.70 26.16 -46.62
CA LEU A 702 -20.30 25.72 -46.70
C LEU A 702 -19.99 25.06 -48.05
N LYS A 703 -20.88 24.19 -48.55
CA LYS A 703 -20.76 23.57 -49.88
C LYS A 703 -20.85 24.60 -51.00
N HIS A 704 -21.72 25.59 -50.90
CA HIS A 704 -21.81 26.65 -51.90
C HIS A 704 -20.56 27.55 -51.91
N ARG A 705 -19.99 27.85 -50.74
CA ARG A 705 -18.85 28.77 -50.61
C ARG A 705 -17.49 28.14 -50.89
N TYR A 706 -17.29 26.90 -50.44
CA TYR A 706 -16.01 26.19 -50.54
C TYR A 706 -16.04 25.00 -51.51
N GLY A 707 -17.24 24.57 -51.93
CA GLY A 707 -17.40 23.50 -52.90
C GLY A 707 -16.78 23.85 -54.24
N VAL A 708 -16.27 22.83 -54.89
CA VAL A 708 -15.48 22.92 -56.12
C VAL A 708 -16.33 22.68 -57.38
N GLY A 709 -17.64 22.42 -57.23
CA GLY A 709 -18.51 22.02 -58.34
C GLY A 709 -19.36 20.78 -58.08
N TYR A 710 -19.78 20.15 -59.17
CA TYR A 710 -20.31 18.79 -59.21
C TYR A 710 -19.25 17.86 -59.79
N THR A 711 -19.15 16.64 -59.30
CA THR A 711 -18.26 15.62 -59.86
C THR A 711 -19.10 14.67 -60.71
N LEU A 712 -18.88 14.69 -62.02
CA LEU A 712 -19.51 13.82 -63.00
C LEU A 712 -18.56 12.64 -63.28
N THR A 713 -18.98 11.44 -62.93
CA THR A 713 -18.31 10.19 -63.26
C THR A 713 -19.00 9.54 -64.46
N LEU A 714 -18.24 9.21 -65.48
CA LEU A 714 -18.71 8.55 -66.70
C LEU A 714 -17.98 7.22 -66.84
N VAL A 715 -18.74 6.15 -67.09
CA VAL A 715 -18.19 4.83 -67.39
C VAL A 715 -18.14 4.68 -68.91
N LYS A 716 -16.96 4.47 -69.47
CA LYS A 716 -16.66 4.26 -70.89
C LYS A 716 -16.83 2.79 -71.24
N THR A 717 -17.36 2.49 -72.43
CA THR A 717 -17.46 1.12 -72.96
C THR A 717 -16.07 0.51 -73.23
N THR A 718 -15.09 1.33 -73.60
CA THR A 718 -13.69 0.92 -73.84
C THR A 718 -12.72 1.97 -73.31
N PRO A 719 -11.51 1.57 -72.84
CA PRO A 719 -10.58 2.48 -72.18
C PRO A 719 -9.98 3.56 -73.11
N ARG A 720 -10.06 3.38 -74.42
CA ARG A 720 -9.56 4.36 -75.42
C ARG A 720 -10.60 5.40 -75.86
N ASN A 721 -11.80 5.39 -75.27
CA ASN A 721 -12.89 6.22 -75.77
C ASN A 721 -12.78 7.69 -75.29
N THR A 722 -12.48 8.61 -76.20
CA THR A 722 -12.35 10.06 -75.94
C THR A 722 -13.70 10.81 -76.04
N ILE A 723 -14.73 10.17 -76.60
CA ILE A 723 -16.06 10.77 -76.83
C ILE A 723 -16.67 11.33 -75.53
N ALA A 724 -16.47 10.62 -74.42
CA ALA A 724 -16.96 11.05 -73.11
C ALA A 724 -16.34 12.38 -72.63
N ALA A 725 -15.07 12.63 -72.97
CA ALA A 725 -14.40 13.89 -72.63
C ALA A 725 -14.83 15.03 -73.57
N ASP A 726 -14.97 14.73 -74.86
CA ASP A 726 -15.35 15.71 -75.88
C ASP A 726 -16.76 16.27 -75.64
N ILE A 727 -17.73 15.42 -75.25
CA ILE A 727 -19.10 15.85 -74.92
C ILE A 727 -19.12 16.82 -73.74
N VAL A 728 -18.35 16.52 -72.68
CA VAL A 728 -18.28 17.34 -71.47
C VAL A 728 -17.60 18.68 -71.76
N HIS A 729 -16.45 18.69 -72.44
CA HIS A 729 -15.75 19.93 -72.77
C HIS A 729 -16.49 20.80 -73.80
N ARG A 730 -17.31 20.20 -74.69
CA ARG A 730 -18.15 20.94 -75.64
C ARG A 730 -19.25 21.74 -74.94
N HIS A 731 -19.89 21.17 -73.92
CA HIS A 731 -20.95 21.85 -73.17
C HIS A 731 -20.41 22.74 -72.04
N ILE A 732 -19.30 22.32 -71.42
CA ILE A 732 -18.71 22.99 -70.26
C ILE A 732 -17.19 23.06 -70.49
N PRO A 733 -16.70 24.10 -71.19
CA PRO A 733 -15.27 24.26 -71.46
C PRO A 733 -14.43 24.42 -70.18
N SER A 734 -15.05 24.94 -69.12
CA SER A 734 -14.46 25.13 -67.79
C SER A 734 -14.43 23.87 -66.91
N ALA A 735 -14.84 22.70 -67.43
CA ALA A 735 -14.78 21.43 -66.72
C ALA A 735 -13.32 20.97 -66.57
N THR A 736 -12.92 20.54 -65.37
CA THR A 736 -11.56 19.99 -65.14
C THR A 736 -11.63 18.48 -64.99
N CYS A 737 -10.89 17.73 -65.82
CA CYS A 737 -10.77 16.28 -65.67
C CYS A 737 -9.93 15.94 -64.42
N LEU A 738 -10.49 15.15 -63.49
CA LEU A 738 -9.84 14.75 -62.23
C LEU A 738 -9.09 13.43 -62.35
N SER A 739 -9.70 12.47 -63.03
CA SER A 739 -9.12 11.14 -63.23
C SER A 739 -9.67 10.54 -64.52
N ASP A 740 -8.78 9.92 -65.28
CA ASP A 740 -9.12 9.04 -66.39
C ASP A 740 -8.42 7.72 -66.14
N SER A 741 -9.14 6.73 -65.61
CA SER A 741 -8.59 5.47 -65.14
C SER A 741 -9.40 4.30 -65.71
N GLY A 742 -8.81 3.64 -66.72
CA GLY A 742 -9.40 2.46 -67.35
C GLY A 742 -10.72 2.79 -68.04
N THR A 743 -11.82 2.28 -67.49
CA THR A 743 -13.18 2.48 -67.99
C THR A 743 -13.90 3.64 -67.29
N GLU A 744 -13.30 4.34 -66.33
CA GLU A 744 -13.95 5.45 -65.62
C GLU A 744 -13.24 6.78 -65.88
N ILE A 745 -14.00 7.82 -66.22
CA ILE A 745 -13.51 9.20 -66.32
C ILE A 745 -14.34 10.11 -65.43
N CYS A 746 -13.68 10.92 -64.61
CA CYS A 746 -14.30 11.85 -63.68
C CYS A 746 -13.99 13.29 -64.05
N PHE A 747 -15.03 14.10 -64.23
CA PHE A 747 -14.96 15.53 -64.46
C PHE A 747 -15.47 16.30 -63.26
N ARG A 748 -14.86 17.44 -62.99
CA ARG A 748 -15.37 18.44 -62.05
C ARG A 748 -15.98 19.60 -62.82
N LEU A 749 -17.27 19.82 -62.61
CA LEU A 749 -18.11 20.79 -63.29
C LEU A 749 -18.36 22.00 -62.38
N PRO A 750 -18.05 23.24 -62.81
CA PRO A 750 -18.30 24.42 -61.99
C PRO A 750 -19.79 24.66 -61.68
N LEU A 751 -20.08 25.15 -60.47
CA LEU A 751 -21.45 25.51 -60.03
C LEU A 751 -22.12 26.56 -60.93
N ALA A 752 -21.33 27.50 -61.46
CA ALA A 752 -21.80 28.56 -62.35
C ALA A 752 -22.31 28.04 -63.71
N SER A 753 -21.90 26.83 -64.12
CA SER A 753 -22.29 26.23 -65.40
C SER A 753 -23.53 25.33 -65.30
N SER A 754 -24.25 25.38 -64.17
CA SER A 754 -25.41 24.52 -63.88
C SER A 754 -26.52 24.61 -64.94
N SER A 755 -26.72 25.77 -65.56
CA SER A 755 -27.70 25.95 -66.64
C SER A 755 -27.38 25.13 -67.90
N SER A 756 -26.12 24.77 -68.12
CA SER A 756 -25.67 23.99 -69.29
C SER A 756 -25.76 22.47 -69.06
N PHE A 757 -26.07 22.03 -67.84
CA PHE A 757 -26.09 20.60 -67.48
C PHE A 757 -27.23 19.84 -68.16
N GLU A 758 -28.39 20.47 -68.33
CA GLU A 758 -29.56 19.80 -68.95
C GLU A 758 -29.26 19.32 -70.38
N ASN A 759 -28.66 20.19 -71.19
CA ASN A 759 -28.29 19.86 -72.58
C ASN A 759 -27.22 18.77 -72.62
N MET A 760 -26.21 18.86 -71.76
CA MET A 760 -25.15 17.86 -71.64
C MET A 760 -25.71 16.48 -71.25
N PHE A 761 -26.61 16.41 -70.25
CA PHE A 761 -27.21 15.14 -69.83
C PHE A 761 -28.14 14.54 -70.87
N ARG A 762 -28.90 15.35 -71.61
CA ARG A 762 -29.69 14.86 -72.75
C ARG A 762 -28.82 14.21 -73.82
N GLU A 763 -27.66 14.79 -74.13
CA GLU A 763 -26.71 14.20 -75.09
C GLU A 763 -26.10 12.91 -74.54
N ILE A 764 -25.65 12.89 -73.28
CA ILE A 764 -25.13 11.67 -72.63
C ILE A 764 -26.19 10.55 -72.59
N GLU A 765 -27.44 10.86 -72.25
CA GLU A 765 -28.54 9.89 -72.24
C GLU A 765 -28.91 9.40 -73.64
N SER A 766 -28.78 10.24 -74.67
CA SER A 766 -29.02 9.82 -76.05
C SER A 766 -28.02 8.74 -76.48
N CYS A 767 -26.74 8.91 -76.12
CA CYS A 767 -25.69 7.93 -76.36
C CYS A 767 -25.89 6.62 -75.56
N ILE A 768 -26.55 6.67 -74.41
CA ILE A 768 -26.88 5.49 -73.59
C ILE A 768 -28.11 4.76 -74.15
N LYS A 769 -29.17 5.49 -74.54
CA LYS A 769 -30.44 4.92 -75.04
C LYS A 769 -30.32 4.25 -76.41
N GLU A 770 -29.42 4.72 -77.27
CA GLU A 770 -29.11 4.05 -78.54
C GLU A 770 -28.65 2.59 -78.33
N LYS A 771 -28.02 2.29 -77.18
CA LYS A 771 -27.58 0.93 -76.79
C LYS A 771 -28.74 -0.01 -76.42
N SER A 772 -29.86 0.51 -75.91
CA SER A 772 -31.02 -0.29 -75.50
C SER A 772 -32.01 -0.61 -76.63
N THR A 773 -31.90 0.07 -77.77
CA THR A 773 -32.85 -0.08 -78.90
C THR A 773 -32.31 -0.97 -80.02
N SER A 774 -31.05 -1.42 -79.93
CA SER A 774 -30.34 -2.19 -80.96
C SER A 774 -30.17 -3.68 -80.63
N VAL A 775 -31.18 -4.33 -80.03
CA VAL A 775 -31.17 -5.79 -79.79
C VAL A 775 -31.76 -6.60 -80.96
N GLU A 776 -32.33 -5.95 -81.99
CA GLU A 776 -32.79 -6.68 -83.18
C GLU A 776 -32.21 -6.12 -84.49
N MET A 777 -31.49 -7.03 -85.17
CA MET A 777 -31.10 -7.05 -86.58
C MET A 777 -29.76 -6.43 -87.02
N ASN A 778 -28.92 -7.33 -87.57
CA ASN A 778 -27.58 -7.13 -88.11
C ASN A 778 -27.49 -6.09 -89.24
N SER A 779 -26.46 -5.25 -89.22
CA SER A 779 -25.49 -5.10 -90.34
C SER A 779 -24.36 -4.14 -89.98
N THR A 780 -23.19 -4.47 -90.50
CA THR A 780 -21.90 -3.76 -90.41
C THR A 780 -21.97 -2.33 -90.94
N ILE A 781 -21.17 -1.44 -90.33
CA ILE A 781 -20.94 0.00 -90.61
C ILE A 781 -21.70 0.93 -89.64
N ASP A 782 -21.27 0.98 -88.37
CA ASP A 782 -21.07 2.22 -87.57
C ASP A 782 -20.56 1.87 -86.14
N GLU A 783 -19.35 1.33 -86.03
CA GLU A 783 -18.75 0.99 -84.71
C GLU A 783 -18.18 2.20 -83.94
N GLN A 784 -18.30 3.44 -84.45
CA GLN A 784 -17.58 4.59 -83.89
C GLN A 784 -18.39 5.54 -82.99
N ARG A 785 -19.68 5.30 -82.72
CA ARG A 785 -20.51 6.25 -81.93
C ARG A 785 -20.80 5.86 -80.47
N HIS A 786 -20.28 4.75 -79.97
CA HIS A 786 -20.74 4.21 -78.67
C HIS A 786 -19.73 4.43 -77.54
N GLY A 787 -19.88 5.58 -76.87
CA GLY A 787 -18.97 6.14 -75.88
C GLY A 787 -19.09 5.64 -74.43
N ILE A 788 -20.33 5.65 -73.92
CA ILE A 788 -20.65 5.76 -72.49
C ILE A 788 -21.65 4.67 -72.10
N GLU A 789 -21.39 3.98 -71.00
CA GLU A 789 -22.22 2.91 -70.45
C GLU A 789 -23.15 3.40 -69.33
N SER A 790 -22.63 4.24 -68.43
CA SER A 790 -23.42 4.88 -67.38
C SER A 790 -22.78 6.19 -66.95
N TYR A 791 -23.56 7.06 -66.31
CA TYR A 791 -23.06 8.28 -65.71
C TYR A 791 -23.61 8.41 -64.28
N GLY A 792 -22.81 9.01 -63.41
CA GLY A 792 -23.19 9.39 -62.05
C GLY A 792 -22.76 10.81 -61.79
N ILE A 793 -23.65 11.65 -61.28
CA ILE A 793 -23.30 12.98 -60.78
C ILE A 793 -23.36 13.00 -59.26
N SER A 794 -22.28 13.48 -58.65
CA SER A 794 -22.21 13.70 -57.21
C SER A 794 -21.97 15.18 -56.93
N VAL A 795 -22.52 15.66 -55.82
CA VAL A 795 -22.29 17.03 -55.33
C VAL A 795 -21.05 17.01 -54.45
N THR A 796 -20.31 18.12 -54.41
CA THR A 796 -19.24 18.32 -53.42
C THR A 796 -19.67 17.91 -52.02
N THR A 797 -18.94 16.94 -51.47
CA THR A 797 -19.21 16.44 -50.13
C THR A 797 -18.64 17.42 -49.09
N LEU A 798 -19.12 17.30 -47.85
CA LEU A 798 -18.54 18.06 -46.75
C LEU A 798 -17.06 17.66 -46.51
N GLU A 799 -16.65 16.48 -46.96
CA GLU A 799 -15.26 16.01 -46.92
C GLU A 799 -14.31 16.82 -47.78
N GLU A 800 -14.70 17.10 -49.02
CA GLU A 800 -13.91 17.95 -49.90
C GLU A 800 -13.81 19.39 -49.36
N VAL A 801 -14.92 19.91 -48.81
CA VAL A 801 -14.93 21.22 -48.15
C VAL A 801 -13.97 21.23 -46.95
N PHE A 802 -14.02 20.19 -46.12
CA PHE A 802 -13.14 20.07 -44.96
C PHE A 802 -11.67 19.98 -45.36
N LEU A 803 -11.31 19.12 -46.32
CA LEU A 803 -9.94 18.98 -46.81
C LEU A 803 -9.40 20.28 -47.37
N ARG A 804 -10.23 21.08 -48.05
CA ARG A 804 -9.81 22.37 -48.60
C ARG A 804 -9.61 23.44 -47.52
N VAL A 805 -10.53 23.52 -46.57
CA VAL A 805 -10.46 24.49 -45.46
C VAL A 805 -9.33 24.14 -44.48
N ALA A 806 -9.07 22.85 -44.27
CA ALA A 806 -7.99 22.37 -43.40
C ALA A 806 -6.62 22.33 -44.12
N GLY A 807 -6.60 22.02 -45.42
CA GLY A 807 -5.38 21.86 -46.24
C GLY A 807 -4.68 23.17 -46.58
N HIS A 808 -5.42 24.28 -46.72
CA HIS A 808 -4.83 25.61 -46.93
C HIS A 808 -3.90 26.08 -45.79
N GLY A 809 -3.92 25.41 -44.63
CA GLY A 809 -2.97 25.68 -43.53
C GLY A 809 -1.75 24.76 -43.49
N LEU A 810 -1.63 23.78 -44.40
CA LEU A 810 -0.46 22.90 -44.47
C LEU A 810 0.55 23.36 -45.53
N GLU A 811 0.10 24.04 -46.59
CA GLU A 811 0.99 24.58 -47.64
C GLU A 811 1.74 25.85 -47.19
N GLU A 812 1.14 26.67 -46.32
CA GLU A 812 1.79 27.89 -45.79
C GLU A 812 2.98 27.56 -44.84
N ASP A 813 3.00 26.39 -44.20
CA ASP A 813 4.10 25.97 -43.30
C ASP A 813 5.25 25.25 -44.03
N GLU A 814 5.05 24.81 -45.29
CA GLU A 814 6.11 24.18 -46.10
C GLU A 814 6.89 25.19 -46.98
N GLU A 815 6.32 26.36 -47.28
CA GLU A 815 6.98 27.38 -48.13
C GLU A 815 7.91 28.36 -47.37
N GLU A 816 7.81 28.49 -46.04
CA GLU A 816 8.78 29.29 -45.24
C GLU A 816 10.07 28.52 -44.85
N GLY A 817 10.39 27.43 -45.56
CA GLY A 817 11.53 26.55 -45.28
C GLY A 817 12.70 26.58 -46.27
N TYR A 818 12.67 27.41 -47.33
CA TYR A 818 13.76 27.47 -48.31
C TYR A 818 14.11 28.92 -48.71
N SER A 819 15.00 29.55 -47.95
CA SER A 819 15.86 30.60 -48.47
C SER A 819 17.30 30.37 -48.04
N LYS A 820 18.15 30.22 -49.06
CA LYS A 820 19.60 29.99 -48.99
C LYS A 820 20.27 31.13 -48.22
N ALA A 821 21.12 30.78 -47.26
CA ALA A 821 22.18 31.65 -46.76
C ALA A 821 23.56 31.05 -47.09
N PRO A 822 24.60 31.88 -47.28
CA PRO A 822 25.77 31.53 -48.08
C PRO A 822 26.82 30.71 -47.34
N LEU A 823 27.70 30.14 -48.15
CA LEU A 823 28.93 29.45 -47.81
C LEU A 823 29.94 30.45 -47.21
N GLU A 824 30.25 30.36 -45.92
CA GLU A 824 31.45 30.98 -45.34
C GLU A 824 32.21 29.98 -44.46
N THR A 825 33.50 29.87 -44.78
CA THR A 825 34.50 29.02 -44.14
C THR A 825 35.11 29.69 -42.92
N ALA A 826 35.14 28.92 -41.84
CA ALA A 826 36.18 28.82 -40.81
C ALA A 826 36.49 30.01 -39.86
N HIS A 827 36.63 29.58 -38.59
CA HIS A 827 37.41 30.11 -37.46
C HIS A 827 36.72 30.88 -36.31
N ASP A 828 37.01 30.32 -35.13
CA ASP A 828 37.13 30.87 -33.78
C ASP A 828 35.91 30.96 -32.85
N VAL A 829 36.02 30.14 -31.79
CA VAL A 829 35.18 30.12 -30.59
C VAL A 829 35.87 30.94 -29.50
N PRO A 830 35.20 31.93 -28.88
CA PRO A 830 35.55 32.39 -27.55
C PRO A 830 34.59 31.82 -26.50
N THR A 831 35.20 31.32 -25.44
CA THR A 831 34.57 30.83 -24.21
C THR A 831 34.17 32.00 -23.31
N VAL A 832 32.97 31.96 -22.72
CA VAL A 832 32.62 32.82 -21.57
C VAL A 832 32.02 31.99 -20.44
N LYS A 833 32.55 32.29 -19.25
CA LYS A 833 32.49 31.60 -17.97
C LYS A 833 31.12 31.64 -17.31
N MET A 834 30.74 30.52 -16.69
CA MET A 834 29.64 30.44 -15.73
C MET A 834 30.21 30.42 -14.30
N LEU A 835 29.76 31.38 -13.49
CA LEU A 835 30.22 31.62 -12.12
C LEU A 835 29.83 30.46 -11.20
N THR A 836 30.80 29.93 -10.48
CA THR A 836 30.70 28.83 -9.51
C THR A 836 30.35 29.34 -8.11
N THR A 837 29.25 28.84 -7.54
CA THR A 837 29.02 28.82 -6.09
C THR A 837 29.08 27.38 -5.59
N LYS A 838 29.98 27.14 -4.63
CA LYS A 838 30.38 25.83 -4.07
C LYS A 838 29.21 25.00 -3.51
N PRO A 839 29.20 23.67 -3.67
CA PRO A 839 28.50 22.76 -2.77
C PRO A 839 29.47 22.19 -1.72
N PHE A 840 29.03 22.30 -0.49
CA PHE A 840 29.55 21.69 0.72
C PHE A 840 29.24 20.18 0.68
N PHE A 841 30.03 19.35 -0.01
CA PHE A 841 29.77 17.90 -0.12
C PHE A 841 31.02 17.07 -0.48
N LEU A 842 32.16 17.33 0.18
CA LEU A 842 33.44 16.68 -0.13
C LEU A 842 33.80 15.49 0.79
N GLY A 843 32.80 14.80 1.36
CA GLY A 843 33.01 13.58 2.18
C GLY A 843 32.34 12.31 1.62
N TYR A 844 31.49 12.42 0.60
CA TYR A 844 30.66 11.30 0.11
C TYR A 844 31.13 10.67 -1.22
N LEU A 845 32.03 11.32 -1.96
CA LEU A 845 32.47 10.88 -3.29
C LEU A 845 33.54 9.77 -3.25
N GLU A 846 34.42 9.76 -2.26
CA GLU A 846 35.40 8.68 -2.10
C GLU A 846 34.74 7.36 -1.68
N PHE A 847 33.68 7.43 -0.86
CA PHE A 847 32.89 6.26 -0.46
C PHE A 847 32.20 5.58 -1.66
N PHE A 848 31.70 6.37 -2.61
CA PHE A 848 31.04 5.86 -3.82
C PHE A 848 32.03 5.25 -4.83
N SER A 849 33.25 5.78 -4.91
CA SER A 849 34.33 5.26 -5.78
C SER A 849 34.79 3.87 -5.34
N VAL A 850 34.95 3.65 -4.04
CA VAL A 850 35.38 2.36 -3.47
C VAL A 850 34.28 1.30 -3.60
N ILE A 851 33.00 1.67 -3.42
CA ILE A 851 31.88 0.77 -3.68
C ILE A 851 31.79 0.43 -5.18
N CYS A 852 32.02 1.39 -6.07
CA CYS A 852 31.93 1.15 -7.51
C CYS A 852 33.05 0.24 -8.04
N SER A 853 34.27 0.32 -7.48
CA SER A 853 35.39 -0.56 -7.87
C SER A 853 35.24 -1.99 -7.34
N THR A 854 34.75 -2.14 -6.10
CA THR A 854 34.47 -3.46 -5.50
C THR A 854 33.28 -4.15 -6.18
N VAL A 855 32.19 -3.43 -6.46
CA VAL A 855 31.02 -3.95 -7.21
C VAL A 855 31.43 -4.39 -8.62
N TRP A 856 32.25 -3.59 -9.32
CA TRP A 856 32.71 -3.93 -10.67
C TRP A 856 33.55 -5.21 -10.69
N SER A 857 34.48 -5.37 -9.73
CA SER A 857 35.32 -6.57 -9.61
C SER A 857 34.51 -7.84 -9.28
N THR A 858 33.57 -7.76 -8.34
CA THR A 858 32.68 -8.89 -8.01
C THR A 858 31.74 -9.24 -9.15
N CYS A 859 31.21 -8.24 -9.88
CA CYS A 859 30.38 -8.49 -11.05
C CYS A 859 31.16 -9.16 -12.18
N THR A 860 32.43 -8.80 -12.40
CA THR A 860 33.25 -9.44 -13.44
C THR A 860 33.50 -10.92 -13.16
N SER A 861 33.78 -11.29 -11.91
CA SER A 861 34.02 -12.68 -11.51
C SER A 861 32.77 -13.57 -11.61
N ILE A 862 31.61 -13.04 -11.19
CA ILE A 862 30.32 -13.73 -11.32
C ILE A 862 29.91 -13.85 -12.80
N LEU A 863 30.15 -12.80 -13.61
CA LEU A 863 29.86 -12.82 -15.05
C LEU A 863 30.74 -13.85 -15.77
N THR A 864 32.03 -13.97 -15.43
CA THR A 864 32.92 -15.01 -15.98
C THR A 864 32.51 -16.42 -15.57
N TRP A 865 32.06 -16.61 -14.32
CA TRP A 865 31.57 -17.90 -13.84
C TRP A 865 30.24 -18.30 -14.50
N ALA A 866 29.31 -17.35 -14.66
CA ALA A 866 28.07 -17.55 -15.37
C ALA A 866 28.25 -17.80 -16.88
N LEU A 867 29.19 -17.09 -17.53
CA LEU A 867 29.58 -17.33 -18.91
C LEU A 867 30.18 -18.74 -19.11
N SER A 868 30.76 -19.34 -18.07
CA SER A 868 31.27 -20.72 -18.07
C SER A 868 30.18 -21.80 -17.92
N LEU A 869 29.01 -21.44 -17.38
CA LEU A 869 27.82 -22.31 -17.29
C LEU A 869 27.00 -22.36 -18.60
N ILE A 870 27.11 -21.32 -19.43
CA ILE A 870 26.46 -21.27 -20.75
C ILE A 870 26.89 -22.46 -21.65
N PRO A 871 28.18 -22.83 -21.76
CA PRO A 871 28.58 -24.05 -22.47
C PRO A 871 27.94 -25.32 -21.90
N LEU A 872 27.71 -25.41 -20.59
CA LEU A 872 27.17 -26.62 -19.96
C LEU A 872 25.67 -26.85 -20.26
N LEU A 873 24.89 -25.77 -20.32
CA LEU A 873 23.48 -25.82 -20.77
C LEU A 873 23.36 -25.95 -22.30
N VAL A 874 24.34 -25.43 -23.04
CA VAL A 874 24.39 -25.48 -24.50
C VAL A 874 24.78 -26.89 -24.99
N VAL A 875 25.63 -27.63 -24.26
CA VAL A 875 26.06 -29.00 -24.63
C VAL A 875 24.90 -30.01 -24.62
N ASN A 876 23.88 -29.85 -23.76
CA ASN A 876 22.71 -30.74 -23.75
C ASN A 876 21.62 -30.38 -24.80
N PHE A 877 21.76 -29.26 -25.52
CA PHE A 877 20.81 -28.85 -26.56
C PHE A 877 21.33 -29.05 -27.99
N PHE A 878 22.56 -29.54 -28.16
CA PHE A 878 23.26 -29.70 -29.45
C PHE A 878 22.85 -30.94 -30.26
N CYS A 879 21.58 -31.38 -30.17
CA CYS A 879 21.03 -32.46 -31.02
C CYS A 879 19.98 -32.01 -32.06
N CYS A 880 19.78 -30.70 -32.30
CA CYS A 880 18.88 -30.26 -33.37
C CYS A 880 19.40 -29.03 -34.13
N GLY A 881 19.75 -29.24 -35.41
CA GLY A 881 20.37 -28.28 -36.33
C GLY A 881 19.47 -27.12 -36.79
N ILE A 882 18.95 -26.30 -35.88
CA ILE A 882 18.10 -25.14 -36.19
C ILE A 882 18.84 -23.79 -36.00
N VAL A 883 20.07 -23.78 -35.45
CA VAL A 883 20.70 -22.56 -34.90
C VAL A 883 21.59 -21.77 -35.89
N THR A 884 21.78 -22.23 -37.14
CA THR A 884 22.67 -21.56 -38.12
C THR A 884 21.97 -20.58 -39.07
N ARG A 885 20.93 -19.85 -38.62
CA ARG A 885 20.33 -18.74 -39.41
C ARG A 885 20.72 -17.37 -38.84
N THR A 886 21.38 -16.56 -39.67
CA THR A 886 21.80 -15.16 -39.39
C THR A 886 20.66 -14.24 -38.93
N THR A 887 19.42 -14.57 -39.28
CA THR A 887 18.22 -13.84 -38.86
C THR A 887 17.90 -14.03 -37.37
N PHE A 888 18.10 -15.24 -36.81
CA PHE A 888 17.83 -15.52 -35.39
C PHE A 888 18.62 -14.59 -34.46
N TRP A 889 19.94 -14.49 -34.68
CA TRP A 889 20.81 -13.63 -33.89
C TRP A 889 20.54 -12.14 -34.10
N ARG A 890 20.14 -11.73 -35.31
CA ARG A 890 19.70 -10.35 -35.58
C ARG A 890 18.43 -10.00 -34.80
N HIS A 891 17.43 -10.88 -34.79
CA HIS A 891 16.21 -10.70 -33.99
C HIS A 891 16.51 -10.69 -32.49
N SER A 892 17.31 -11.62 -31.99
CA SER A 892 17.71 -11.66 -30.58
C SER A 892 18.46 -10.38 -30.15
N LYS A 893 19.41 -9.90 -30.96
CA LYS A 893 20.14 -8.65 -30.70
C LYS A 893 19.21 -7.43 -30.72
N ALA A 894 18.27 -7.36 -31.66
CA ALA A 894 17.30 -6.28 -31.74
C ALA A 894 16.38 -6.25 -30.51
N LEU A 895 15.94 -7.42 -30.03
CA LEU A 895 15.12 -7.55 -28.83
C LEU A 895 15.87 -7.16 -27.55
N ILE A 896 17.14 -7.57 -27.40
CA ILE A 896 18.00 -7.14 -26.29
C ILE A 896 18.17 -5.62 -26.33
N ARG A 897 18.46 -5.03 -27.49
CA ARG A 897 18.57 -3.56 -27.66
C ARG A 897 17.26 -2.86 -27.32
N LYS A 898 16.11 -3.40 -27.74
CA LYS A 898 14.77 -2.89 -27.39
C LYS A 898 14.60 -2.87 -25.87
N ARG A 899 14.91 -3.98 -25.18
CA ARG A 899 14.82 -4.07 -23.72
C ARG A 899 15.76 -3.08 -23.03
N ALA A 900 17.00 -2.96 -23.48
CA ALA A 900 17.97 -1.99 -22.96
C ALA A 900 17.49 -0.53 -23.12
N VAL A 901 16.97 -0.17 -24.29
CA VAL A 901 16.43 1.18 -24.53
C VAL A 901 15.16 1.42 -23.71
N SER A 902 14.28 0.42 -23.60
CA SER A 902 13.08 0.49 -22.76
C SER A 902 13.44 0.70 -21.29
N ALA A 903 14.41 -0.06 -20.79
CA ALA A 903 14.92 0.03 -19.43
C ALA A 903 15.54 1.42 -19.19
N ARG A 904 16.42 1.91 -20.08
CA ARG A 904 17.05 3.24 -19.97
C ARG A 904 16.03 4.38 -19.97
N ARG A 905 14.92 4.23 -20.71
CA ARG A 905 13.82 5.21 -20.74
C ARG A 905 12.95 5.12 -19.49
N ASP A 906 12.72 3.92 -18.96
CA ASP A 906 11.92 3.68 -17.76
C ASP A 906 12.79 3.63 -16.49
N ARG A 907 13.45 4.75 -16.19
CA ARG A 907 14.34 4.89 -15.03
C ARG A 907 13.65 4.59 -13.71
N ARG A 908 12.33 4.81 -13.61
CA ARG A 908 11.57 4.57 -12.37
C ARG A 908 11.53 3.09 -12.05
N THR A 909 11.17 2.25 -13.03
CA THR A 909 11.07 0.79 -12.84
C THR A 909 12.42 0.18 -12.48
N ILE A 910 13.51 0.60 -13.12
CA ILE A 910 14.87 0.12 -12.76
C ILE A 910 15.23 0.51 -11.33
N VAL A 911 15.00 1.76 -10.94
CA VAL A 911 15.33 2.21 -9.58
C VAL A 911 14.53 1.41 -8.56
N PHE A 912 13.24 1.17 -8.78
CA PHE A 912 12.45 0.32 -7.88
C PHE A 912 12.91 -1.14 -7.87
N GLN A 913 13.24 -1.71 -9.03
CA GLN A 913 13.76 -3.08 -9.15
C GLN A 913 15.06 -3.31 -8.38
N LEU A 914 15.95 -2.32 -8.38
CA LEU A 914 17.28 -2.43 -7.82
C LEU A 914 17.30 -2.00 -6.34
N LEU A 915 16.55 -0.95 -6.00
CA LEU A 915 16.58 -0.34 -4.67
C LEU A 915 15.70 -1.08 -3.66
N ILE A 916 14.54 -1.63 -4.06
CA ILE A 916 13.62 -2.31 -3.13
C ILE A 916 14.29 -3.53 -2.46
N PRO A 917 14.87 -4.49 -3.20
CA PRO A 917 15.54 -5.63 -2.58
C PRO A 917 16.69 -5.20 -1.67
N GLY A 918 17.50 -4.22 -2.10
CA GLY A 918 18.60 -3.69 -1.30
C GLY A 918 18.13 -3.02 -0.01
N VAL A 919 17.04 -2.27 -0.04
CA VAL A 919 16.45 -1.62 1.15
C VAL A 919 15.84 -2.65 2.11
N PHE A 920 15.09 -3.63 1.59
CA PHE A 920 14.54 -4.70 2.44
C PHE A 920 15.63 -5.55 3.07
N LEU A 921 16.67 -5.88 2.30
CA LEU A 921 17.83 -6.60 2.81
C LEU A 921 18.57 -5.77 3.87
N PHE A 922 18.80 -4.48 3.63
CA PHE A 922 19.41 -3.59 4.61
C PHE A 922 18.58 -3.49 5.90
N LEU A 923 17.26 -3.29 5.79
CA LEU A 923 16.35 -3.20 6.93
C LEU A 923 16.32 -4.52 7.71
N GLY A 924 16.31 -5.65 7.01
CA GLY A 924 16.33 -6.96 7.62
C GLY A 924 17.66 -7.29 8.30
N LEU A 925 18.79 -6.93 7.68
CA LEU A 925 20.12 -7.05 8.30
C LEU A 925 20.25 -6.13 9.53
N LEU A 926 19.64 -4.93 9.48
CA LEU A 926 19.56 -4.04 10.63
C LEU A 926 18.75 -4.68 11.78
N LEU A 927 17.64 -5.35 11.47
CA LEU A 927 16.84 -6.09 12.45
C LEU A 927 17.63 -7.24 13.09
N LEU A 928 18.46 -7.97 12.34
CA LEU A 928 19.32 -9.01 12.90
C LEU A 928 20.42 -8.44 13.80
N LYS A 929 20.91 -7.23 13.50
CA LYS A 929 21.91 -6.55 14.33
C LYS A 929 21.31 -6.05 15.65
N LEU A 930 20.01 -5.77 15.69
CA LEU A 930 19.25 -5.57 16.93
C LEU A 930 19.12 -6.92 17.65
N ARG A 931 20.23 -7.44 18.20
CA ARG A 931 20.34 -8.74 18.86
C ARG A 931 19.16 -8.94 19.83
N PRO A 932 18.24 -9.87 19.58
CA PRO A 932 17.13 -10.13 20.50
C PRO A 932 17.59 -10.81 21.80
N HIS A 933 18.83 -11.33 21.85
CA HIS A 933 19.40 -12.01 22.99
C HIS A 933 20.72 -11.32 23.38
N PRO A 934 20.70 -10.32 24.28
CA PRO A 934 21.94 -9.83 24.88
C PRO A 934 22.66 -10.98 25.58
N ASP A 935 23.99 -10.94 25.58
CA ASP A 935 24.80 -11.88 26.35
C ASP A 935 24.36 -11.81 27.84
N GLN A 936 24.26 -12.95 28.51
CA GLN A 936 23.77 -13.00 29.89
C GLN A 936 24.80 -12.34 30.81
N ASN A 937 24.45 -11.18 31.37
CA ASN A 937 25.29 -10.47 32.33
C ASN A 937 25.23 -11.13 33.72
N SER A 938 26.27 -10.95 34.53
CA SER A 938 26.21 -11.33 35.96
C SER A 938 25.08 -10.59 36.65
N VAL A 939 24.31 -11.33 37.46
CA VAL A 939 23.27 -10.74 38.31
C VAL A 939 23.71 -10.87 39.76
N THR A 940 23.75 -9.73 40.47
CA THR A 940 23.90 -9.71 41.93
C THR A 940 22.63 -10.24 42.57
N LEU A 941 22.76 -11.30 43.37
CA LEU A 941 21.63 -11.91 44.07
C LEU A 941 21.25 -11.04 45.26
N THR A 942 20.42 -10.03 45.00
CA THR A 942 19.95 -9.07 45.99
C THR A 942 18.46 -8.83 45.81
N THR A 943 17.77 -8.67 46.92
CA THR A 943 16.33 -8.40 47.01
C THR A 943 15.95 -6.99 46.53
N SER A 944 16.91 -6.10 46.29
CA SER A 944 16.69 -4.75 45.74
C SER A 944 16.23 -4.77 44.28
N HIS A 945 16.60 -5.78 43.49
CA HIS A 945 16.22 -5.90 42.07
C HIS A 945 14.79 -6.39 41.87
N PHE A 946 14.14 -6.88 42.92
CA PHE A 946 12.80 -7.46 42.84
C PHE A 946 11.68 -6.42 42.70
N ASN A 947 11.87 -5.19 43.19
CA ASN A 947 10.95 -4.10 42.88
C ASN A 947 11.68 -2.73 42.95
N PRO A 948 11.98 -2.09 41.81
CA PRO A 948 12.67 -0.81 41.77
C PRO A 948 11.81 0.38 42.22
N LEU A 949 10.51 0.19 42.51
CA LEU A 949 9.59 1.25 42.93
C LEU A 949 9.51 1.45 44.45
N LEU A 950 10.08 0.55 45.26
CA LEU A 950 10.00 0.56 46.73
C LEU A 950 11.31 0.98 47.42
N VAL A 951 12.03 1.95 46.85
CA VAL A 951 13.43 2.30 47.23
C VAL A 951 13.56 3.00 48.60
N GLY A 952 12.46 3.42 49.22
CA GLY A 952 12.48 4.13 50.50
C GLY A 952 12.31 3.22 51.72
N GLY A 953 13.37 2.58 52.21
CA GLY A 953 13.30 1.88 53.51
C GLY A 953 14.22 0.67 53.71
N GLY A 954 15.47 0.72 53.24
CA GLY A 954 16.42 -0.40 53.39
C GLY A 954 16.56 -1.32 52.18
N GLY A 955 15.92 -0.96 51.06
CA GLY A 955 16.15 -1.49 49.72
C GLY A 955 15.72 -2.95 49.54
N GLY A 956 14.44 -3.20 49.23
CA GLY A 956 13.89 -4.51 48.88
C GLY A 956 12.44 -4.67 49.33
N GLY A 957 11.72 -5.67 48.80
CA GLY A 957 10.31 -5.93 49.15
C GLY A 957 10.12 -6.50 50.57
N PRO A 958 8.86 -6.68 51.02
CA PRO A 958 8.56 -7.30 52.31
C PRO A 958 9.07 -8.76 52.36
N ILE A 959 9.72 -9.13 53.47
CA ILE A 959 10.21 -10.48 53.74
C ILE A 959 9.38 -11.07 54.89
N PRO A 960 8.37 -11.91 54.61
CA PRO A 960 7.65 -12.65 55.64
C PRO A 960 8.61 -13.52 56.46
N PHE A 961 8.61 -13.30 57.77
CA PHE A 961 9.53 -13.97 58.69
C PHE A 961 8.77 -14.42 59.94
N ASN A 962 8.99 -15.68 60.34
CA ASN A 962 8.46 -16.16 61.61
C ASN A 962 9.37 -15.75 62.79
N LEU A 963 8.91 -14.83 63.64
CA LEU A 963 9.66 -14.34 64.81
C LEU A 963 9.28 -15.04 66.14
N SER A 964 8.56 -16.17 66.06
CA SER A 964 8.10 -16.93 67.24
C SER A 964 9.25 -17.49 68.09
N ILE A 965 10.39 -17.82 67.46
CA ILE A 965 11.55 -18.44 68.11
C ILE A 965 12.61 -17.36 68.48
N PRO A 966 13.29 -17.45 69.64
CA PRO A 966 14.31 -16.47 70.05
C PRO A 966 15.48 -16.30 69.09
N ILE A 967 15.95 -17.38 68.44
CA ILE A 967 17.04 -17.33 67.47
C ILE A 967 16.63 -16.57 66.21
N ALA A 968 15.38 -16.76 65.76
CA ALA A 968 14.79 -16.07 64.62
C ALA A 968 14.81 -14.55 64.82
N ARG A 969 14.45 -14.07 66.02
CA ARG A 969 14.49 -12.63 66.37
C ARG A 969 15.91 -12.05 66.33
N LYS A 970 16.90 -12.83 66.75
CA LYS A 970 18.32 -12.42 66.68
C LYS A 970 18.79 -12.33 65.23
N VAL A 971 18.54 -13.36 64.41
CA VAL A 971 18.93 -13.37 63.00
C VAL A 971 18.24 -12.26 62.21
N ALA A 972 16.94 -12.07 62.44
CA ALA A 972 16.12 -11.03 61.82
C ALA A 972 16.73 -9.63 61.99
N SER A 973 17.30 -9.31 63.16
CA SER A 973 17.95 -8.00 63.39
C SER A 973 19.19 -7.72 62.53
N TYR A 974 19.80 -8.76 61.94
CA TYR A 974 20.97 -8.68 61.07
C TYR A 974 20.65 -8.80 59.57
N VAL A 975 19.38 -8.91 59.18
CA VAL A 975 18.95 -8.95 57.77
C VAL A 975 19.07 -7.55 57.15
N LYS A 976 19.68 -7.45 55.97
CA LYS A 976 19.84 -6.20 55.19
C LYS A 976 19.35 -6.42 53.76
N GLY A 977 18.64 -5.47 53.16
CA GLY A 977 18.09 -5.58 51.81
C GLY A 977 16.56 -5.82 51.74
N GLY A 978 15.82 -5.48 52.77
CA GLY A 978 14.36 -5.60 52.81
C GLY A 978 13.85 -5.45 54.23
N TRP A 979 12.56 -5.20 54.40
CA TRP A 979 11.96 -5.11 55.73
C TRP A 979 11.27 -6.41 56.12
N ILE A 980 11.39 -6.78 57.38
CA ILE A 980 10.79 -7.98 57.93
C ILE A 980 9.29 -7.75 58.14
N GLN A 981 8.49 -8.64 57.56
CA GLN A 981 7.06 -8.72 57.79
C GLN A 981 6.80 -9.85 58.79
N GLU A 982 6.37 -9.48 59.99
CA GLU A 982 6.08 -10.45 61.04
C GLU A 982 4.86 -11.31 60.68
N LEU A 983 4.97 -12.62 60.93
CA LEU A 983 3.88 -13.58 60.79
C LEU A 983 2.71 -13.19 61.71
N GLN A 984 1.55 -12.91 61.14
CA GLN A 984 0.32 -12.64 61.88
C GLN A 984 -0.70 -13.76 61.64
N PRO A 985 -1.42 -14.23 62.67
CA PRO A 985 -2.49 -15.20 62.49
C PRO A 985 -3.62 -14.59 61.63
N ARG A 986 -4.02 -15.28 60.56
CA ARG A 986 -5.07 -14.84 59.62
C ARG A 986 -6.23 -15.84 59.58
N THR A 987 -7.35 -15.45 58.97
CA THR A 987 -8.64 -16.17 59.02
C THR A 987 -8.76 -17.35 58.06
N TYR A 988 -7.91 -17.43 57.04
CA TYR A 988 -7.97 -18.52 56.06
C TYR A 988 -7.36 -19.80 56.62
N LYS A 989 -8.04 -20.91 56.38
CA LYS A 989 -7.55 -22.26 56.62
C LYS A 989 -7.66 -23.07 55.34
N PHE A 990 -6.71 -23.95 55.10
CA PHE A 990 -6.76 -24.83 53.94
C PHE A 990 -8.00 -25.76 53.96
N PRO A 991 -8.55 -26.13 52.80
CA PRO A 991 -9.54 -27.20 52.71
C PRO A 991 -8.91 -28.51 53.24
N ASN A 992 -9.51 -29.13 54.27
CA ASN A 992 -8.96 -30.29 55.01
C ASN A 992 -7.66 -30.01 55.79
N SER A 993 -7.67 -29.00 56.66
CA SER A 993 -6.51 -28.60 57.48
C SER A 993 -5.84 -29.74 58.26
N GLU A 994 -6.60 -30.73 58.73
CA GLU A 994 -6.06 -31.89 59.46
C GLU A 994 -5.17 -32.79 58.59
N LYS A 995 -5.59 -33.04 57.35
CA LYS A 995 -4.80 -33.82 56.39
C LYS A 995 -3.53 -33.07 55.99
N VAL A 996 -3.65 -31.76 55.74
CA VAL A 996 -2.52 -30.90 55.40
C VAL A 996 -1.50 -30.84 56.54
N LEU A 997 -1.98 -30.72 57.78
CA LEU A 997 -1.11 -30.72 58.95
C LEU A 997 -0.41 -32.08 59.13
N ALA A 998 -1.13 -33.20 58.94
CA ALA A 998 -0.55 -34.53 59.03
C ALA A 998 0.53 -34.77 57.95
N GLU A 999 0.28 -34.33 56.71
CA GLU A 999 1.26 -34.40 55.62
C GLU A 999 2.47 -33.48 55.87
N ALA A 1000 2.25 -32.26 56.36
CA ALA A 1000 3.34 -31.34 56.70
C ALA A 1000 4.19 -31.84 57.88
N VAL A 1001 3.58 -32.43 58.91
CA VAL A 1001 4.29 -33.05 60.04
C VAL A 1001 5.07 -34.28 59.59
N LYS A 1002 4.51 -35.06 58.65
CA LYS A 1002 5.21 -36.19 58.05
C LYS A 1002 6.41 -35.74 57.21
N ALA A 1003 6.27 -34.65 56.47
CA ALA A 1003 7.30 -34.14 55.56
C ALA A 1003 8.43 -33.36 56.25
N ALA A 1004 8.10 -32.46 57.19
CA ALA A 1004 9.05 -31.53 57.80
C ALA A 1004 9.24 -31.75 59.31
N GLY A 1005 8.61 -32.78 59.89
CA GLY A 1005 8.68 -33.09 61.31
C GLY A 1005 7.67 -32.31 62.19
N PRO A 1006 7.58 -32.66 63.49
CA PRO A 1006 6.52 -32.18 64.39
C PRO A 1006 6.67 -30.71 64.82
N SER A 1007 7.86 -30.12 64.74
CA SER A 1007 8.13 -28.72 65.12
C SER A 1007 7.96 -27.75 63.94
N LEU A 1008 8.57 -28.08 62.79
CA LEU A 1008 8.59 -27.23 61.60
C LEU A 1008 7.30 -27.36 60.77
N GLY A 1009 6.71 -28.56 60.68
CA GLY A 1009 5.49 -28.82 59.90
C GLY A 1009 4.32 -27.87 60.21
N PRO A 1010 3.88 -27.70 61.47
CA PRO A 1010 2.80 -26.77 61.83
C PRO A 1010 3.13 -25.30 61.50
N THR A 1011 4.40 -24.93 61.63
CA THR A 1011 4.90 -23.59 61.35
C THR A 1011 4.88 -23.28 59.84
N LEU A 1012 5.20 -24.24 59.00
CA LEU A 1012 5.12 -24.09 57.53
C LEU A 1012 3.67 -23.97 57.04
N VAL A 1013 2.73 -24.72 57.65
CA VAL A 1013 1.30 -24.62 57.33
C VAL A 1013 0.77 -23.23 57.67
N THR A 1014 1.04 -22.74 58.88
CA THR A 1014 0.60 -21.39 59.32
C THR A 1014 1.24 -20.27 58.49
N MET A 1015 2.51 -20.40 58.13
CA MET A 1015 3.16 -19.48 57.18
C MET A 1015 2.50 -19.52 55.80
N SER A 1016 2.15 -20.70 55.30
CA SER A 1016 1.48 -20.86 54.00
C SER A 1016 0.08 -20.24 54.00
N GLU A 1017 -0.69 -20.40 55.07
CA GLU A 1017 -2.00 -19.74 55.25
C GLU A 1017 -1.87 -18.20 55.27
N PHE A 1018 -0.83 -17.69 55.93
CA PHE A 1018 -0.50 -16.26 55.92
C PHE A 1018 -0.14 -15.75 54.53
N LEU A 1019 0.69 -16.49 53.78
CA LEU A 1019 1.11 -16.08 52.43
C LEU A 1019 -0.05 -16.04 51.44
N ILE A 1020 -1.00 -16.98 51.53
CA ILE A 1020 -2.17 -17.03 50.66
C ILE A 1020 -3.15 -15.90 50.97
N THR A 1021 -3.39 -15.61 52.26
CA THR A 1021 -4.31 -14.53 52.66
C THR A 1021 -3.80 -13.16 52.30
N SER A 1022 -2.50 -12.96 52.46
CA SER A 1022 -1.87 -11.66 52.26
C SER A 1022 -1.42 -11.43 50.81
N LEU A 1023 -1.78 -12.35 49.89
CA LEU A 1023 -1.45 -12.29 48.47
C LEU A 1023 -2.08 -11.07 47.77
N ASN A 1024 -3.30 -10.68 48.16
CA ASN A 1024 -4.00 -9.51 47.62
C ASN A 1024 -3.47 -8.17 48.16
N GLU A 1025 -2.84 -8.15 49.33
CA GLU A 1025 -2.38 -6.90 49.97
C GLU A 1025 -1.05 -6.39 49.38
N SER A 1026 -0.23 -7.25 48.76
CA SER A 1026 1.12 -6.88 48.32
C SER A 1026 1.65 -7.71 47.13
N TYR A 1027 0.79 -8.05 46.18
CA TYR A 1027 1.11 -8.91 45.03
C TYR A 1027 2.38 -8.48 44.27
N GLN A 1028 2.71 -7.19 44.26
CA GLN A 1028 3.80 -6.64 43.45
C GLN A 1028 5.21 -6.75 44.07
N SER A 1029 5.43 -7.40 45.22
CA SER A 1029 6.76 -7.31 45.88
C SER A 1029 7.22 -8.48 46.75
N ARG A 1030 6.50 -9.62 46.78
CA ARG A 1030 6.91 -10.79 47.55
C ARG A 1030 7.44 -11.91 46.66
N TYR A 1031 8.72 -12.22 46.85
CA TYR A 1031 9.41 -13.26 46.08
C TYR A 1031 9.88 -14.43 46.95
N GLY A 1032 9.76 -14.33 48.27
CA GLY A 1032 10.03 -15.42 49.20
C GLY A 1032 9.75 -15.06 50.66
N ALA A 1033 9.74 -16.08 51.51
CA ALA A 1033 9.51 -16.04 52.95
C ALA A 1033 10.47 -16.99 53.66
N VAL A 1034 10.76 -16.72 54.93
CA VAL A 1034 11.74 -17.48 55.72
C VAL A 1034 11.12 -17.99 57.01
N VAL A 1035 11.34 -19.26 57.30
CA VAL A 1035 10.99 -19.94 58.56
C VAL A 1035 12.28 -20.53 59.13
N MET A 1036 12.63 -20.19 60.38
CA MET A 1036 13.82 -20.77 61.03
C MET A 1036 13.43 -21.94 61.95
N ASP A 1037 14.36 -22.87 62.10
CA ASP A 1037 14.28 -23.97 63.06
C ASP A 1037 14.86 -23.55 64.43
N ASP A 1038 14.58 -24.36 65.45
CA ASP A 1038 15.28 -24.24 66.72
C ASP A 1038 16.77 -24.55 66.56
N GLN A 1039 17.59 -23.95 67.42
CA GLN A 1039 19.03 -24.24 67.44
C GLN A 1039 19.24 -25.67 67.93
N TYR A 1040 19.92 -26.48 67.13
CA TYR A 1040 20.27 -27.86 67.50
C TYR A 1040 21.36 -27.87 68.59
N ASP A 1041 21.47 -28.98 69.31
CA ASP A 1041 22.41 -29.14 70.44
C ASP A 1041 23.89 -28.99 70.04
N ASP A 1042 24.21 -29.20 68.77
CA ASP A 1042 25.53 -28.99 68.16
C ASP A 1042 25.81 -27.52 67.78
N GLY A 1043 24.87 -26.61 68.13
CA GLY A 1043 24.94 -25.19 67.85
C GLY A 1043 24.53 -24.81 66.43
N SER A 1044 24.15 -25.78 65.60
CA SER A 1044 23.71 -25.54 64.22
C SER A 1044 22.31 -24.89 64.16
N VAL A 1045 22.08 -24.08 63.14
CA VAL A 1045 20.80 -23.37 62.93
C VAL A 1045 20.24 -23.77 61.57
N GLY A 1046 19.04 -24.34 61.56
CA GLY A 1046 18.28 -24.64 60.35
C GLY A 1046 17.39 -23.48 59.92
N PHE A 1047 17.19 -23.31 58.60
CA PHE A 1047 16.18 -22.43 58.07
C PHE A 1047 15.60 -22.97 56.75
N THR A 1048 14.32 -22.70 56.53
CA THR A 1048 13.55 -23.05 55.34
C THR A 1048 13.16 -21.79 54.59
N VAL A 1049 13.42 -21.76 53.28
CA VAL A 1049 13.03 -20.67 52.38
C VAL A 1049 11.85 -21.10 51.51
N LEU A 1050 10.72 -20.42 51.69
CA LEU A 1050 9.54 -20.56 50.83
C LEU A 1050 9.68 -19.51 49.71
N HIS A 1051 10.01 -19.91 48.49
CA HIS A 1051 10.24 -18.97 47.38
C HIS A 1051 9.10 -18.99 46.36
N ASN A 1052 8.92 -17.86 45.68
CA ASN A 1052 7.96 -17.74 44.59
C ASN A 1052 8.64 -18.12 43.26
N CYS A 1053 8.18 -19.19 42.63
CA CYS A 1053 8.71 -19.69 41.35
C CYS A 1053 8.50 -18.72 40.17
N SER A 1054 7.71 -17.66 40.34
CA SER A 1054 7.53 -16.61 39.32
C SER A 1054 8.81 -15.81 39.06
N CYS A 1055 9.74 -15.76 40.02
CA CYS A 1055 11.08 -15.20 39.83
C CYS A 1055 12.13 -16.32 39.91
N GLN A 1056 12.85 -16.54 38.81
CA GLN A 1056 13.85 -17.61 38.68
C GLN A 1056 15.01 -17.49 39.67
N HIS A 1057 15.31 -16.27 40.16
CA HIS A 1057 16.41 -16.00 41.08
C HIS A 1057 15.96 -15.84 42.54
N ALA A 1058 14.69 -16.08 42.86
CA ALA A 1058 14.15 -15.92 44.21
C ALA A 1058 14.88 -16.80 45.24
N ALA A 1059 14.83 -18.13 45.09
CA ALA A 1059 15.46 -19.07 46.03
C ALA A 1059 16.94 -18.74 46.35
N PRO A 1060 17.85 -18.62 45.36
CA PRO A 1060 19.26 -18.36 45.65
C PRO A 1060 19.49 -16.97 46.28
N THR A 1061 18.63 -15.99 45.98
CA THR A 1061 18.70 -14.65 46.59
C THR A 1061 18.35 -14.69 48.08
N TYR A 1062 17.26 -15.36 48.46
CA TYR A 1062 16.86 -15.48 49.86
C TYR A 1062 17.83 -16.36 50.67
N ILE A 1063 18.44 -17.39 50.07
CA ILE A 1063 19.50 -18.17 50.72
C ILE A 1063 20.74 -17.31 50.99
N SER A 1064 21.20 -16.53 50.00
CA SER A 1064 22.34 -15.61 50.17
C SER A 1064 22.08 -14.55 51.25
N LEU A 1065 20.86 -14.00 51.27
CA LEU A 1065 20.39 -13.06 52.27
C LEU A 1065 20.47 -13.66 53.69
N MET A 1066 19.98 -14.89 53.88
CA MET A 1066 20.00 -15.57 55.19
C MET A 1066 21.40 -15.97 55.63
N ASN A 1067 22.22 -16.52 54.73
CA ASN A 1067 23.61 -16.87 55.04
C ASN A 1067 24.41 -15.64 55.46
N SER A 1068 24.20 -14.50 54.82
CA SER A 1068 24.81 -13.22 55.22
C SER A 1068 24.34 -12.75 56.60
N ALA A 1069 23.06 -12.91 56.93
CA ALA A 1069 22.53 -12.53 58.25
C ALA A 1069 23.07 -13.45 59.38
N ILE A 1070 23.14 -14.76 59.12
CA ILE A 1070 23.71 -15.75 60.05
C ILE A 1070 25.21 -15.49 60.25
N LEU A 1071 25.95 -15.14 59.18
CA LEU A 1071 27.37 -14.80 59.29
C LEU A 1071 27.58 -13.61 60.22
N ARG A 1072 26.82 -12.52 60.06
CA ARG A 1072 26.88 -11.34 60.94
C ARG A 1072 26.56 -11.69 62.39
N LEU A 1073 25.61 -12.59 62.61
CA LEU A 1073 25.28 -13.07 63.95
C LEU A 1073 26.43 -13.87 64.57
N ALA A 1074 27.07 -14.74 63.79
CA ALA A 1074 28.15 -15.60 64.25
C ALA A 1074 29.43 -14.79 64.58
N THR A 1075 29.77 -13.79 63.76
CA THR A 1075 30.97 -12.96 63.97
C THR A 1075 30.74 -11.77 64.88
N ARG A 1076 29.46 -11.42 65.14
CA ARG A 1076 29.03 -10.20 65.86
C ARG A 1076 29.44 -8.88 65.17
N ASP A 1077 29.86 -8.97 63.91
CA ASP A 1077 30.24 -7.82 63.10
C ASP A 1077 29.16 -7.49 62.06
N ALA A 1078 28.49 -6.34 62.23
CA ALA A 1078 27.40 -5.91 61.36
C ALA A 1078 27.85 -5.54 59.92
N ASN A 1079 29.16 -5.35 59.72
CA ASN A 1079 29.76 -4.98 58.44
C ASN A 1079 30.15 -6.20 57.59
N MET A 1080 30.13 -7.40 58.17
CA MET A 1080 30.51 -8.61 57.46
C MET A 1080 29.41 -9.03 56.48
N THR A 1081 29.75 -9.21 55.21
CA THR A 1081 28.77 -9.53 54.15
C THR A 1081 29.32 -10.57 53.18
N ILE A 1082 28.45 -11.50 52.77
CA ILE A 1082 28.70 -12.37 51.62
C ILE A 1082 27.96 -11.77 50.43
N GLN A 1083 28.69 -11.46 49.36
CA GLN A 1083 28.10 -11.04 48.11
C GLN A 1083 28.17 -12.20 47.12
N THR A 1084 26.99 -12.66 46.66
CA THR A 1084 26.90 -13.77 45.71
C THR A 1084 26.39 -13.27 44.36
N HIS A 1085 27.09 -13.69 43.31
CA HIS A 1085 26.72 -13.41 41.93
C HIS A 1085 26.32 -14.69 41.23
N ASN A 1086 25.17 -14.66 40.54
CA ASN A 1086 24.86 -15.68 39.53
C ASN A 1086 25.50 -15.23 38.22
N HIS A 1087 26.51 -15.97 37.78
CA HIS A 1087 27.18 -15.71 36.50
C HIS A 1087 27.28 -17.04 35.72
N PRO A 1088 26.49 -17.24 34.66
CA PRO A 1088 26.50 -18.49 33.90
C PRO A 1088 27.88 -18.80 33.31
N LEU A 1089 28.20 -20.08 33.14
CA LEU A 1089 29.40 -20.46 32.38
C LEU A 1089 29.28 -19.97 30.91
N PRO A 1090 30.39 -19.57 30.27
CA PRO A 1090 30.38 -19.24 28.85
C PRO A 1090 29.86 -20.43 28.03
N MET A 1091 29.08 -20.14 26.99
CA MET A 1091 28.53 -21.17 26.10
C MET A 1091 29.64 -21.97 25.42
N THR A 1092 29.45 -23.30 25.36
CA THR A 1092 30.34 -24.20 24.63
C THR A 1092 30.27 -23.95 23.12
N SER A 1093 31.26 -24.43 22.37
CA SER A 1093 31.27 -24.37 20.90
C SER A 1093 30.00 -24.95 20.26
N SER A 1094 29.51 -26.08 20.78
CA SER A 1094 28.27 -26.73 20.33
C SER A 1094 27.01 -25.90 20.56
N GLN A 1095 26.86 -25.29 21.74
CA GLN A 1095 25.73 -24.41 22.07
C GLN A 1095 25.76 -23.12 21.27
N ARG A 1096 26.95 -22.56 21.04
CA ARG A 1096 27.14 -21.40 20.19
C ARG A 1096 26.76 -21.70 18.74
N SER A 1097 27.09 -22.89 18.23
CA SER A 1097 26.67 -23.33 16.89
C SER A 1097 25.15 -23.40 16.75
N GLN A 1098 24.43 -24.02 17.70
CA GLN A 1098 22.97 -24.11 17.66
C GLN A 1098 22.29 -22.73 17.70
N ARG A 1099 22.85 -21.78 18.47
CA ARG A 1099 22.34 -20.39 18.50
C ARG A 1099 22.63 -19.67 17.18
N HIS A 1100 23.80 -19.89 16.59
CA HIS A 1100 24.11 -19.39 15.25
C HIS A 1100 23.17 -19.95 14.18
N ASP A 1101 22.69 -21.20 14.30
CA ASP A 1101 21.74 -21.80 13.36
C ASP A 1101 20.37 -21.11 13.38
N LEU A 1102 19.87 -20.71 14.56
CA LEU A 1102 18.62 -19.95 14.72
C LEU A 1102 18.71 -18.54 14.14
N ASP A 1103 19.80 -17.83 14.44
CA ASP A 1103 20.08 -16.52 13.82
C ASP A 1103 20.21 -16.67 12.31
N ALA A 1104 20.85 -17.76 11.84
CA ALA A 1104 21.02 -18.01 10.42
C ALA A 1104 19.69 -18.33 9.71
N PHE A 1105 18.78 -19.04 10.36
CA PHE A 1105 17.43 -19.31 9.87
C PHE A 1105 16.62 -18.01 9.70
N SER A 1106 16.65 -17.13 10.70
CA SER A 1106 15.96 -15.83 10.63
C SER A 1106 16.52 -14.93 9.51
N ALA A 1107 17.84 -14.95 9.33
CA ALA A 1107 18.50 -14.26 8.23
C ALA A 1107 18.10 -14.85 6.87
N ALA A 1108 18.03 -16.17 6.73
CA ALA A 1108 17.62 -16.82 5.48
C ALA A 1108 16.19 -16.41 5.05
N ILE A 1109 15.25 -16.25 5.99
CA ILE A 1109 13.89 -15.77 5.69
C ILE A 1109 13.93 -14.34 5.14
N ILE A 1110 14.68 -13.44 5.80
CA ILE A 1110 14.82 -12.04 5.41
C ILE A 1110 15.42 -11.90 4.01
N VAL A 1111 16.50 -12.65 3.74
CA VAL A 1111 17.16 -12.65 2.44
C VAL A 1111 16.20 -13.18 1.36
N ASN A 1112 15.51 -14.29 1.62
CA ASN A 1112 14.54 -14.84 0.68
C ASN A 1112 13.41 -13.86 0.34
N ILE A 1113 12.89 -13.12 1.33
CA ILE A 1113 11.87 -12.09 1.09
C ILE A 1113 12.41 -11.00 0.16
N ALA A 1114 13.62 -10.49 0.41
CA ALA A 1114 14.23 -9.45 -0.42
C ALA A 1114 14.44 -9.93 -1.88
N PHE A 1115 14.95 -11.15 -2.06
CA PHE A 1115 15.22 -11.71 -3.39
C PHE A 1115 13.95 -12.16 -4.13
N ALA A 1116 12.85 -12.50 -3.43
CA ALA A 1116 11.57 -12.85 -4.03
C ALA A 1116 10.94 -11.69 -4.84
N PHE A 1117 11.30 -10.44 -4.55
CA PHE A 1117 10.82 -9.28 -5.32
C PHE A 1117 11.46 -9.18 -6.71
N ILE A 1118 12.64 -9.77 -6.94
CA ILE A 1118 13.37 -9.63 -8.20
C ILE A 1118 12.64 -10.34 -9.35
N PRO A 1119 12.25 -11.64 -9.25
CA PRO A 1119 11.49 -12.31 -10.30
C PRO A 1119 10.14 -11.65 -10.60
N ALA A 1120 9.44 -11.16 -9.57
CA ALA A 1120 8.17 -10.47 -9.73
C ALA A 1120 8.29 -9.26 -10.66
N SER A 1121 9.43 -8.58 -10.64
CA SER A 1121 9.68 -7.41 -11.46
C SER A 1121 9.88 -7.72 -12.95
N PHE A 1122 10.50 -8.86 -13.28
CA PHE A 1122 10.68 -9.30 -14.68
C PHE A 1122 9.34 -9.70 -15.31
N VAL A 1123 8.46 -10.32 -14.53
CA VAL A 1123 7.11 -10.71 -14.98
C VAL A 1123 6.29 -9.51 -15.43
N VAL A 1124 6.40 -8.35 -14.76
CA VAL A 1124 5.65 -7.13 -15.12
C VAL A 1124 5.95 -6.69 -16.55
N ALA A 1125 7.20 -6.74 -17.00
CA ALA A 1125 7.57 -6.36 -18.35
C ALA A 1125 6.94 -7.30 -19.39
N ILE A 1126 6.93 -8.61 -19.12
CA ILE A 1126 6.35 -9.63 -19.99
C ILE A 1126 4.82 -9.49 -20.05
N VAL A 1127 4.18 -9.25 -18.90
CA VAL A 1127 2.72 -9.03 -18.82
C VAL A 1127 2.34 -7.77 -19.61
N LYS A 1128 3.10 -6.69 -19.49
CA LYS A 1128 2.89 -5.46 -20.27
C LYS A 1128 3.01 -5.70 -21.77
N GLU A 1129 3.98 -6.49 -22.21
CA GLU A 1129 4.12 -6.86 -23.63
C GLU A 1129 2.97 -7.75 -24.13
N ARG A 1130 2.35 -8.54 -23.25
CA ARG A 1130 1.14 -9.32 -23.55
C ARG A 1130 -0.12 -8.45 -23.61
N GLU A 1131 -0.28 -7.53 -22.66
CA GLU A 1131 -1.42 -6.62 -22.55
C GLU A 1131 -1.51 -5.68 -23.78
N VAL A 1132 -0.37 -5.12 -24.20
CA VAL A 1132 -0.27 -4.27 -25.39
C VAL A 1132 -0.31 -5.08 -26.70
N LYS A 1133 -0.42 -6.43 -26.61
CA LYS A 1133 -0.30 -7.36 -27.75
C LYS A 1133 1.01 -7.22 -28.54
N ALA A 1134 2.03 -6.58 -27.95
CA ALA A 1134 3.34 -6.38 -28.58
C ALA A 1134 4.04 -7.72 -28.86
N LYS A 1135 3.92 -8.71 -27.97
CA LYS A 1135 4.42 -10.07 -28.22
C LYS A 1135 3.77 -10.67 -29.48
N HIS A 1136 2.46 -10.51 -29.63
CA HIS A 1136 1.74 -11.02 -30.80
C HIS A 1136 2.19 -10.31 -32.08
N GLN A 1137 2.35 -8.99 -32.04
CA GLN A 1137 2.86 -8.20 -33.17
C GLN A 1137 4.29 -8.61 -33.57
N GLN A 1138 5.16 -8.89 -32.59
CA GLN A 1138 6.53 -9.37 -32.85
C GLN A 1138 6.55 -10.76 -33.49
N LEU A 1139 5.67 -11.67 -33.06
CA LEU A 1139 5.51 -12.99 -33.66
C LEU A 1139 4.99 -12.90 -35.11
N ILE A 1140 4.01 -12.02 -35.37
CA ILE A 1140 3.52 -11.73 -36.74
C ILE A 1140 4.66 -11.19 -37.62
N SER A 1141 5.59 -10.43 -37.04
CA SER A 1141 6.75 -9.87 -37.76
C SER A 1141 7.86 -10.89 -38.06
N GLY A 1142 7.65 -12.19 -37.79
CA GLY A 1142 8.60 -13.27 -38.11
C GLY A 1142 9.64 -13.58 -37.02
N VAL A 1143 9.53 -12.99 -35.83
CA VAL A 1143 10.40 -13.33 -34.69
C VAL A 1143 10.05 -14.73 -34.19
N SER A 1144 11.04 -15.62 -34.07
CA SER A 1144 10.81 -16.95 -33.50
C SER A 1144 10.55 -16.87 -31.99
N ILE A 1145 9.68 -17.75 -31.48
CA ILE A 1145 9.35 -17.85 -30.06
C ILE A 1145 10.62 -18.07 -29.22
N LEU A 1146 11.56 -18.89 -29.72
CA LEU A 1146 12.85 -19.14 -29.08
C LEU A 1146 13.71 -17.88 -28.98
N SER A 1147 13.81 -17.06 -30.05
CA SER A 1147 14.58 -15.81 -30.04
C SER A 1147 14.01 -14.83 -29.02
N TYR A 1148 12.69 -14.76 -28.91
CA TYR A 1148 12.02 -13.95 -27.90
C TYR A 1148 12.37 -14.37 -26.47
N TRP A 1149 12.26 -15.65 -26.13
CA TRP A 1149 12.53 -16.11 -24.77
C TRP A 1149 14.01 -16.06 -24.40
N ILE A 1150 14.92 -16.43 -25.31
CA ILE A 1150 16.36 -16.35 -25.04
C ILE A 1150 16.80 -14.90 -24.82
N SER A 1151 16.37 -13.97 -25.68
CA SER A 1151 16.69 -12.55 -25.50
C SER A 1151 16.10 -11.95 -24.21
N THR A 1152 14.95 -12.45 -23.77
CA THR A 1152 14.32 -12.06 -22.50
C THR A 1152 15.12 -12.60 -21.31
N PHE A 1153 15.43 -13.89 -21.31
CA PHE A 1153 16.20 -14.54 -20.26
C PHE A 1153 17.60 -13.90 -20.07
N VAL A 1154 18.32 -13.65 -21.18
CA VAL A 1154 19.65 -13.01 -21.12
C VAL A 1154 19.56 -11.61 -20.50
N TRP A 1155 18.54 -10.83 -20.85
CA TRP A 1155 18.36 -9.50 -20.28
C TRP A 1155 18.00 -9.54 -18.79
N ASP A 1156 17.12 -10.45 -18.40
CA ASP A 1156 16.71 -10.64 -17.01
C ASP A 1156 17.88 -11.12 -16.15
N PHE A 1157 18.74 -12.00 -16.69
CA PHE A 1157 19.98 -12.43 -16.05
C PHE A 1157 20.96 -11.26 -15.81
N ILE A 1158 21.22 -10.43 -16.83
CA ILE A 1158 22.06 -9.23 -16.68
C ILE A 1158 21.48 -8.29 -15.62
N SER A 1159 20.16 -8.12 -15.61
CA SER A 1159 19.46 -7.25 -14.66
C SER A 1159 19.50 -7.80 -13.23
N PHE A 1160 19.53 -9.14 -13.07
CA PHE A 1160 19.64 -9.82 -11.77
C PHE A 1160 21.01 -9.66 -11.11
N LEU A 1161 22.09 -9.58 -11.90
CA LEU A 1161 23.46 -9.42 -11.35
C LEU A 1161 23.65 -8.16 -10.50
N ILE A 1162 22.89 -7.10 -10.78
CA ILE A 1162 23.04 -5.81 -10.11
C ILE A 1162 22.51 -5.84 -8.65
N PRO A 1163 21.26 -6.24 -8.35
CA PRO A 1163 20.81 -6.37 -6.97
C PRO A 1163 21.60 -7.42 -6.18
N THR A 1164 22.07 -8.50 -6.82
CA THR A 1164 22.92 -9.50 -6.16
C THR A 1164 24.27 -8.94 -5.73
N SER A 1165 24.91 -8.09 -6.56
CA SER A 1165 26.15 -7.43 -6.15
C SER A 1165 25.94 -6.42 -5.02
N VAL A 1166 24.83 -5.67 -5.03
CA VAL A 1166 24.45 -4.79 -3.91
C VAL A 1166 24.22 -5.60 -2.62
N ALA A 1167 23.58 -6.76 -2.72
CA ALA A 1167 23.38 -7.65 -1.57
C ALA A 1167 24.71 -8.15 -0.98
N ILE A 1168 25.65 -8.56 -1.84
CA ILE A 1168 27.01 -8.97 -1.43
C ILE A 1168 27.72 -7.83 -0.68
N VAL A 1169 27.66 -6.60 -1.20
CA VAL A 1169 28.23 -5.42 -0.51
C VAL A 1169 27.58 -5.18 0.85
N LEU A 1170 26.25 -5.35 0.95
CA LEU A 1170 25.54 -5.22 2.23
C LEU A 1170 25.97 -6.29 3.24
N PHE A 1171 26.11 -7.55 2.84
CA PHE A 1171 26.61 -8.60 3.74
C PHE A 1171 28.03 -8.33 4.23
N LEU A 1172 28.91 -7.80 3.35
CA LEU A 1172 30.26 -7.38 3.72
C LEU A 1172 30.23 -6.21 4.72
N PHE A 1173 29.37 -5.21 4.50
CA PHE A 1173 29.24 -4.06 5.41
C PHE A 1173 28.77 -4.47 6.81
N PHE A 1174 27.90 -5.47 6.93
CA PHE A 1174 27.42 -5.99 8.22
C PHE A 1174 28.32 -7.07 8.83
N GLY A 1175 29.44 -7.44 8.19
CA GLY A 1175 30.41 -8.42 8.71
C GLY A 1175 29.90 -9.87 8.72
N MET A 1176 28.89 -10.20 7.92
CA MET A 1176 28.26 -11.53 7.88
C MET A 1176 28.91 -12.42 6.80
N PHE A 1177 30.19 -12.76 6.97
CA PHE A 1177 30.97 -13.53 5.99
C PHE A 1177 30.42 -14.93 5.70
N PHE A 1178 29.72 -15.56 6.66
CA PHE A 1178 29.11 -16.89 6.47
C PHE A 1178 28.05 -16.92 5.37
N PHE A 1179 27.28 -15.84 5.21
CA PHE A 1179 26.24 -15.71 4.19
C PHE A 1179 26.81 -15.45 2.79
N LEU A 1180 28.05 -14.98 2.71
CA LEU A 1180 28.72 -14.71 1.44
C LEU A 1180 28.87 -16.01 0.62
N CYS A 1181 29.19 -17.14 1.27
CA CYS A 1181 29.35 -18.44 0.62
C CYS A 1181 28.06 -19.10 0.15
N VAL A 1182 26.89 -18.66 0.64
CA VAL A 1182 25.57 -19.16 0.19
C VAL A 1182 25.05 -18.36 -1.02
N VAL A 1183 25.48 -17.10 -1.14
CA VAL A 1183 25.06 -16.18 -2.19
C VAL A 1183 25.98 -16.23 -3.42
N ILE A 1184 27.28 -16.49 -3.21
CA ILE A 1184 28.26 -16.81 -4.25
C ILE A 1184 28.01 -18.24 -4.72
#